data_AF-A0A2V7WPA0-F1
#
_entry.id   AF-A0A2V7WPA0-F1
#
_cell.length_a   1.000
_cell.length_b   1.000
_cell.length_c   1.000
_cell.angle_alpha   90.00
_cell.angle_beta   90.00
_cell.angle_gamma   90.00
#
_symmetry.space_group_name_H-M   'P 1'
#
loop_
_entity.id
_entity.type
_entity.pdbx_description
1 polymer ?
#
loop_
_entity_poly.entity_id
_entity_poly.type
_entity_poly.pdbx_seq_one_letter_code
_entity_poly.pdbx_strand_id
1 'polypeptide(L)'
;MTAAQRATALRVCAAIYGLGVAISMTPLWVRPAPSGQPPGFMTSLGYDASASLFFVASLIVIPFIASLTWGPLLDRLASNETQRWARNAAAIALLSALWTALQTKNVYWTALAPAVAVLAAFAARRIHADFTRRDLILLPTIATVFLALLDIASMPFDQIFMIAVFLVMAVRVEIAPPLTLTLSPQAGRGHSREAPLPAARGEGGAERRVRGLDPGFCFALSPLAVILQTHFFARDQRHFGWPPLLIALLMPIAMRVLAPRRAERFLRVALAWVIYPIFCYAYLSAGSLFSAEGEPRAAIFEDAQHIVPAHEMMRGEHAYRDIIPPHGFVQDALLDYLLMRRGDDTLGRLLKSRGTISALNSMATYAVGVAATGSPEAGLVSFFLAVTTGGGGGTFRFLPALITLAIALQAVRRRQPRLLAWAGACAVFAFMTSLDFGLYAGLTLLFAVTRFPGRRWRALRDAAIGGAIVAVIFAIGFAVAGILSDFVRVTFTEVATLGPAYALSLFDPPAGLEASRVVPELLAYFVEQTSYLYLIWVAALIFLVVALTMRMRISERRRARLDTLVVLAAFVVVCGIAYAERHHLYFKTVVPALLIATVVTMLHARLPAVRLGGWAVALLVLILARPTVHLSITTMLRHSRGPIDPTVHEIVDIVRARGALFPARDAAMIASVNRYVPLHVPPGATFFDFTNRGLLYFLFDRDCPIRQIEVAFYESENRQREVIARIEQNPNIRAALVPPSADSPDVDGVPNAVRAPLVWQYLQRHFTPDFQEGDVVFWRRVEFPQ
;
A
#
# COMPACT_ATOMS: atom_id res chain seq x y z
N MET A 1 -7.69 31.13 -16.19
CA MET A 1 -8.25 29.76 -16.16
C MET A 1 -9.46 29.67 -17.07
N THR A 2 -9.60 28.61 -17.86
CA THR A 2 -10.81 28.31 -18.64
C THR A 2 -11.95 27.85 -17.72
N ALA A 3 -13.20 27.83 -18.21
CA ALA A 3 -14.34 27.32 -17.43
C ALA A 3 -14.14 25.88 -16.96
N ALA A 4 -13.59 25.01 -17.82
CA ALA A 4 -13.28 23.64 -17.48
C ALA A 4 -12.24 23.54 -16.34
N GLN A 5 -11.17 24.36 -16.38
CA GLN A 5 -10.16 24.40 -15.31
C GLN A 5 -10.75 24.86 -13.97
N ARG A 6 -11.66 25.83 -13.99
CA ARG A 6 -12.35 26.30 -12.78
C ARG A 6 -13.29 25.23 -12.24
N ALA A 7 -14.00 24.53 -13.11
CA ALA A 7 -14.83 23.39 -12.71
C ALA A 7 -13.97 22.30 -12.06
N THR A 8 -12.80 21.95 -12.64
CA THR A 8 -11.86 21.01 -12.01
C THR A 8 -11.45 21.44 -10.61
N ALA A 9 -11.04 22.69 -10.44
CA ALA A 9 -10.63 23.21 -9.14
C ALA A 9 -11.77 23.11 -8.11
N LEU A 10 -12.99 23.49 -8.48
CA LEU A 10 -14.15 23.37 -7.60
C LEU A 10 -14.49 21.90 -7.27
N ARG A 11 -14.31 20.96 -8.21
CA ARG A 11 -14.51 19.52 -7.95
C ARG A 11 -13.48 18.95 -6.98
N VAL A 12 -12.23 19.42 -7.05
CA VAL A 12 -11.20 19.10 -6.04
C VAL A 12 -11.66 19.59 -4.67
N CYS A 13 -12.11 20.85 -4.56
CA CYS A 13 -12.64 21.38 -3.31
C CYS A 13 -13.85 20.57 -2.80
N ALA A 14 -14.76 20.13 -3.67
CA ALA A 14 -15.90 19.31 -3.27
C ALA A 14 -15.52 17.91 -2.79
N ALA A 15 -14.49 17.30 -3.40
CA ALA A 15 -13.94 16.03 -2.95
C ALA A 15 -13.26 16.18 -1.57
N ILE A 16 -12.51 17.28 -1.36
CA ILE A 16 -11.90 17.63 -0.07
C ILE A 16 -12.98 17.91 0.99
N TYR A 17 -14.07 18.59 0.61
CA TYR A 17 -15.24 18.76 1.46
C TYR A 17 -15.81 17.42 1.90
N GLY A 18 -16.05 16.50 0.97
CA GLY A 18 -16.54 15.16 1.30
C GLY A 18 -15.57 14.37 2.18
N LEU A 19 -14.25 14.57 2.02
CA LEU A 19 -13.24 13.96 2.90
C LEU A 19 -13.32 14.54 4.31
N GLY A 20 -13.44 15.87 4.45
CA GLY A 20 -13.67 16.53 5.73
C GLY A 20 -14.93 15.99 6.42
N VAL A 21 -16.03 15.88 5.69
CA VAL A 21 -17.27 15.27 6.20
C VAL A 21 -17.02 13.84 6.69
N ALA A 22 -16.36 12.99 5.91
CA ALA A 22 -16.04 11.63 6.33
C ALA A 22 -15.19 11.57 7.61
N ILE A 23 -14.14 12.40 7.71
CA ILE A 23 -13.32 12.50 8.92
C ILE A 23 -14.17 12.92 10.13
N SER A 24 -15.08 13.88 9.95
CA SER A 24 -15.99 14.32 11.02
C SER A 24 -17.05 13.28 11.42
N MET A 25 -17.22 12.20 10.64
CA MET A 25 -18.09 11.08 10.99
C MET A 25 -17.43 10.06 11.93
N THR A 26 -16.14 10.23 12.28
CA THR A 26 -15.41 9.34 13.22
C THR A 26 -16.25 8.97 14.46
N PRO A 27 -16.87 9.92 15.19
CA PRO A 27 -17.65 9.58 16.39
C PRO A 27 -18.91 8.73 16.11
N LEU A 28 -19.42 8.72 14.88
CA LEU A 28 -20.59 7.90 14.48
C LEU A 28 -20.24 6.42 14.29
N TRP A 29 -18.96 6.15 14.04
CA TRP A 29 -18.43 4.80 13.82
C TRP A 29 -17.93 4.16 15.12
N VAL A 30 -17.42 4.96 16.07
CA VAL A 30 -17.05 4.47 17.41
C VAL A 30 -18.32 4.09 18.17
N ARG A 31 -18.66 2.80 18.14
CA ARG A 31 -19.79 2.21 18.86
C ARG A 31 -19.29 1.22 19.91
N PRO A 32 -20.06 0.94 20.96
CA PRO A 32 -19.73 -0.15 21.88
C PRO A 32 -19.56 -1.48 21.14
N ALA A 33 -18.59 -2.30 21.55
CA ALA A 33 -18.40 -3.64 21.00
C ALA A 33 -19.70 -4.46 21.12
N PRO A 34 -20.21 -5.06 20.03
CA PRO A 34 -21.40 -5.92 20.08
C PRO A 34 -21.12 -7.19 20.89
N SER A 35 -22.19 -7.77 21.46
CA SER A 35 -22.09 -9.05 22.18
C SER A 35 -21.64 -10.16 21.21
N GLY A 36 -20.51 -10.80 21.54
CA GLY A 36 -19.90 -11.85 20.71
C GLY A 36 -18.80 -11.37 19.76
N GLN A 37 -18.42 -10.08 19.77
CA GLN A 37 -17.21 -9.63 19.10
C GLN A 37 -15.98 -10.38 19.67
N PRO A 38 -15.08 -10.90 18.82
CA PRO A 38 -13.88 -11.54 19.29
C PRO A 38 -13.00 -10.59 20.14
N PRO A 39 -12.33 -11.08 21.19
CA PRO A 39 -11.43 -10.32 22.07
C PRO A 39 -10.15 -9.80 21.37
N GLY A 40 -10.28 -8.89 20.41
CA GLY A 40 -9.18 -8.16 19.78
C GLY A 40 -8.88 -6.80 20.42
N PHE A 41 -7.94 -6.04 19.83
CA PHE A 41 -7.52 -4.73 20.34
C PHE A 41 -8.71 -3.76 20.50
N MET A 42 -9.55 -3.61 19.47
CA MET A 42 -10.74 -2.74 19.54
C MET A 42 -11.73 -3.18 20.64
N THR A 43 -11.91 -4.49 20.85
CA THR A 43 -12.75 -5.03 21.92
C THR A 43 -12.20 -4.69 23.29
N SER A 44 -10.87 -4.72 23.47
CA SER A 44 -10.24 -4.34 24.74
C SER A 44 -10.45 -2.86 25.10
N LEU A 45 -10.67 -2.00 24.10
CA LEU A 45 -11.05 -0.60 24.27
C LEU A 45 -12.58 -0.40 24.42
N GLY A 46 -13.36 -1.48 24.36
CA GLY A 46 -14.82 -1.44 24.41
C GLY A 46 -15.48 -0.99 23.10
N TYR A 47 -14.76 -1.02 21.98
CA TYR A 47 -15.24 -0.53 20.69
C TYR A 47 -15.54 -1.62 19.67
N ASP A 48 -16.52 -1.36 18.79
CA ASP A 48 -16.85 -2.18 17.63
C ASP A 48 -15.67 -2.22 16.64
N ALA A 49 -15.16 -3.41 16.36
CA ALA A 49 -14.04 -3.66 15.46
C ALA A 49 -14.38 -3.30 14.01
N SER A 50 -15.66 -3.35 13.62
CA SER A 50 -16.11 -2.96 12.28
C SER A 50 -16.07 -1.44 12.06
N ALA A 51 -15.91 -0.64 13.13
CA ALA A 51 -15.83 0.80 13.05
C ALA A 51 -14.72 1.28 12.10
N SER A 52 -13.57 0.60 12.12
CA SER A 52 -12.41 0.96 11.28
C SER A 52 -12.72 0.75 9.80
N LEU A 53 -13.39 -0.36 9.47
CA LEU A 53 -13.83 -0.64 8.10
C LEU A 53 -14.86 0.38 7.61
N PHE A 54 -15.87 0.70 8.44
CA PHE A 54 -16.86 1.72 8.09
C PHE A 54 -16.25 3.11 7.95
N PHE A 55 -15.28 3.44 8.80
CA PHE A 55 -14.55 4.68 8.72
C PHE A 55 -13.78 4.79 7.40
N VAL A 56 -12.94 3.79 7.05
CA VAL A 56 -12.21 3.77 5.76
C VAL A 56 -13.18 3.77 4.58
N ALA A 57 -14.28 3.02 4.64
CA ALA A 57 -15.31 3.05 3.60
C ALA A 57 -15.92 4.46 3.45
N SER A 58 -16.18 5.16 4.55
CA SER A 58 -16.68 6.54 4.52
C SER A 58 -15.67 7.51 3.92
N LEU A 59 -14.38 7.37 4.26
CA LEU A 59 -13.29 8.16 3.67
C LEU A 59 -13.25 8.00 2.15
N ILE A 60 -13.54 6.81 1.62
CA ILE A 60 -13.59 6.57 0.18
C ILE A 60 -14.89 7.12 -0.44
N VAL A 61 -16.06 6.74 0.11
CA VAL A 61 -17.36 6.93 -0.54
C VAL A 61 -17.87 8.36 -0.46
N ILE A 62 -17.74 9.04 0.68
CA ILE A 62 -18.31 10.38 0.88
C ILE A 62 -17.70 11.43 -0.07
N PRO A 63 -16.39 11.46 -0.35
CA PRO A 63 -15.82 12.32 -1.41
C PRO A 63 -16.46 12.15 -2.78
N PHE A 64 -16.81 10.91 -3.18
CA PHE A 64 -17.53 10.67 -4.43
C PHE A 64 -18.93 11.27 -4.40
N ILE A 65 -19.69 10.99 -3.33
CA ILE A 65 -21.04 11.51 -3.16
C ILE A 65 -21.01 13.04 -3.20
N ALA A 66 -20.14 13.67 -2.42
CA ALA A 66 -19.99 15.12 -2.39
C ALA A 66 -19.65 15.70 -3.77
N SER A 67 -18.68 15.13 -4.47
CA SER A 67 -18.27 15.61 -5.80
C SER A 67 -19.39 15.47 -6.84
N LEU A 68 -20.21 14.42 -6.77
CA LEU A 68 -21.37 14.21 -7.63
C LEU A 68 -22.51 15.19 -7.30
N THR A 69 -22.90 15.27 -6.02
CA THR A 69 -24.00 16.10 -5.53
C THR A 69 -23.78 17.59 -5.81
N TRP A 70 -22.58 18.12 -5.51
CA TRP A 70 -22.26 19.52 -5.78
C TRP A 70 -22.08 19.83 -7.27
N GLY A 71 -21.93 18.80 -8.10
CA GLY A 71 -21.45 18.94 -9.45
C GLY A 71 -22.19 19.94 -10.35
N PRO A 72 -23.50 19.79 -10.53
CA PRO A 72 -24.29 20.71 -11.36
C PRO A 72 -24.19 22.17 -10.93
N LEU A 73 -24.12 22.43 -9.61
CA LEU A 73 -23.99 23.76 -9.05
C LEU A 73 -22.59 24.33 -9.31
N LEU A 74 -21.54 23.54 -9.09
CA LEU A 74 -20.16 23.95 -9.31
C LEU A 74 -19.84 24.21 -10.79
N ASP A 75 -20.46 23.45 -11.71
CA ASP A 75 -20.30 23.68 -13.14
C ASP A 75 -20.90 25.05 -13.55
N ARG A 76 -22.02 25.46 -12.91
CA ARG A 76 -22.59 26.80 -13.08
C ARG A 76 -21.72 27.88 -12.46
N LEU A 77 -21.19 27.68 -11.25
CA LEU A 77 -20.21 28.60 -10.65
C LEU A 77 -18.94 28.75 -11.50
N ALA A 78 -18.52 27.68 -12.19
CA ALA A 78 -17.35 27.71 -13.04
C ALA A 78 -17.55 28.51 -14.34
N SER A 79 -18.79 28.85 -14.71
CA SER A 79 -19.12 29.60 -15.92
C SER A 79 -18.47 30.99 -15.98
N ASN A 80 -18.45 31.59 -17.17
CA ASN A 80 -17.94 32.95 -17.35
C ASN A 80 -18.87 34.02 -16.74
N GLU A 81 -20.17 33.72 -16.59
CA GLU A 81 -21.16 34.63 -15.99
C GLU A 81 -20.97 34.81 -14.48
N THR A 82 -20.30 33.87 -13.83
CA THR A 82 -20.11 33.92 -12.38
C THR A 82 -18.93 34.82 -12.00
N GLN A 83 -19.19 35.72 -11.05
CA GLN A 83 -18.20 36.61 -10.48
C GLN A 83 -17.07 35.84 -9.80
N ARG A 84 -15.84 36.39 -9.89
CA ARG A 84 -14.63 35.72 -9.36
C ARG A 84 -14.72 35.49 -7.85
N TRP A 85 -15.25 36.46 -7.10
CA TRP A 85 -15.36 36.37 -5.66
C TRP A 85 -16.29 35.23 -5.23
N ALA A 86 -17.45 35.05 -5.88
CA ALA A 86 -18.41 34.01 -5.55
C ALA A 86 -17.82 32.60 -5.75
N ARG A 87 -17.07 32.40 -6.84
CA ARG A 87 -16.31 31.16 -7.04
C ARG A 87 -15.29 30.90 -5.93
N ASN A 88 -14.51 31.91 -5.58
CA ASN A 88 -13.46 31.78 -4.58
C ASN A 88 -14.07 31.52 -3.20
N ALA A 89 -15.15 32.22 -2.84
CA ALA A 89 -15.90 32.00 -1.62
C ALA A 89 -16.43 30.56 -1.53
N ALA A 90 -17.05 30.04 -2.59
CA ALA A 90 -17.50 28.66 -2.63
C ALA A 90 -16.34 27.66 -2.50
N ALA A 91 -15.20 27.92 -3.16
CA ALA A 91 -14.02 27.07 -3.04
C ALA A 91 -13.44 27.06 -1.61
N ILE A 92 -13.29 28.24 -0.99
CA ILE A 92 -12.79 28.39 0.38
C ILE A 92 -13.74 27.72 1.37
N ALA A 93 -15.05 27.91 1.22
CA ALA A 93 -16.05 27.25 2.06
C ALA A 93 -15.92 25.72 2.00
N LEU A 94 -15.83 25.14 0.79
CA LEU A 94 -15.64 23.68 0.66
C LEU A 94 -14.34 23.20 1.30
N LEU A 95 -13.24 23.96 1.16
CA LEU A 95 -11.96 23.61 1.78
C LEU A 95 -11.98 23.76 3.30
N SER A 96 -12.75 24.70 3.85
CA SER A 96 -12.84 24.91 5.30
C SER A 96 -13.46 23.72 6.01
N ALA A 97 -14.25 22.88 5.34
CA ALA A 97 -14.77 21.65 5.93
C ALA A 97 -13.66 20.71 6.42
N LEU A 98 -12.57 20.54 5.66
CA LEU A 98 -11.45 19.71 6.12
C LEU A 98 -10.80 20.31 7.37
N TRP A 99 -10.65 21.63 7.41
CA TRP A 99 -10.13 22.34 8.59
C TRP A 99 -11.03 22.11 9.80
N THR A 100 -12.34 22.35 9.68
CA THR A 100 -13.31 22.12 10.75
C THR A 100 -13.31 20.67 11.23
N ALA A 101 -13.26 19.70 10.31
CA ALA A 101 -13.23 18.28 10.63
C ALA A 101 -12.04 17.89 11.51
N LEU A 102 -10.87 18.46 11.24
CA LEU A 102 -9.65 18.22 12.01
C LEU A 102 -9.69 18.85 13.41
N GLN A 103 -10.49 19.89 13.62
CA GLN A 103 -10.60 20.58 14.91
C GLN A 103 -11.66 19.99 15.82
N THR A 104 -12.91 19.84 15.34
CA THR A 104 -14.05 19.48 16.21
C THR A 104 -14.65 18.12 15.96
N LYS A 105 -14.29 17.46 14.85
CA LYS A 105 -14.88 16.17 14.41
C LYS A 105 -16.42 16.16 14.50
N ASN A 106 -17.07 17.32 14.31
CA ASN A 106 -18.52 17.46 14.36
C ASN A 106 -19.09 17.52 12.93
N VAL A 107 -19.86 16.49 12.56
CA VAL A 107 -20.40 16.35 11.20
C VAL A 107 -21.34 17.48 10.79
N TYR A 108 -22.13 18.03 11.71
CA TYR A 108 -23.09 19.09 11.40
C TYR A 108 -22.38 20.37 11.00
N TRP A 109 -21.39 20.82 11.77
CA TRP A 109 -20.63 22.04 11.46
C TRP A 109 -19.71 21.86 10.25
N THR A 110 -19.10 20.69 10.13
CA THR A 110 -18.24 20.34 8.99
C THR A 110 -19.01 20.31 7.67
N ALA A 111 -20.24 19.78 7.68
CA ALA A 111 -21.04 19.65 6.47
C ALA A 111 -21.89 20.90 6.17
N LEU A 112 -22.64 21.40 7.15
CA LEU A 112 -23.71 22.38 6.94
C LEU A 112 -23.19 23.79 6.69
N ALA A 113 -22.25 24.28 7.50
CA ALA A 113 -21.79 25.67 7.39
C ALA A 113 -21.11 25.95 6.03
N PRO A 114 -20.18 25.11 5.54
CA PRO A 114 -19.68 25.20 4.16
C PRO A 114 -20.77 25.10 3.09
N ALA A 115 -21.74 24.19 3.25
CA ALA A 115 -22.81 24.01 2.30
C ALA A 115 -23.68 25.28 2.16
N VAL A 116 -24.06 25.89 3.29
CA VAL A 116 -24.79 27.16 3.31
C VAL A 116 -23.99 28.27 2.64
N ALA A 117 -22.68 28.38 2.93
CA ALA A 117 -21.81 29.38 2.31
C ALA A 117 -21.69 29.19 0.77
N VAL A 118 -21.61 27.95 0.28
CA VAL A 118 -21.61 27.64 -1.16
C VAL A 118 -22.94 28.03 -1.80
N LEU A 119 -24.06 27.73 -1.16
CA LEU A 119 -25.39 28.09 -1.65
C LEU A 119 -25.59 29.61 -1.69
N ALA A 120 -25.13 30.33 -0.66
CA ALA A 120 -25.14 31.79 -0.62
C ALA A 120 -24.28 32.39 -1.75
N ALA A 121 -23.05 31.90 -1.92
CA ALA A 121 -22.18 32.32 -3.02
C ALA A 121 -22.80 32.01 -4.39
N PHE A 122 -23.50 30.90 -4.52
CA PHE A 122 -24.23 30.55 -5.74
C PHE A 122 -25.42 31.48 -6.00
N ALA A 123 -26.21 31.83 -4.99
CA ALA A 123 -27.31 32.78 -5.11
C ALA A 123 -26.78 34.16 -5.54
N ALA A 124 -25.70 34.62 -4.90
CA ALA A 124 -25.06 35.91 -5.14
C ALA A 124 -24.10 35.94 -6.35
N ARG A 125 -24.03 34.86 -7.14
CA ARG A 125 -22.99 34.67 -8.19
C ARG A 125 -22.94 35.75 -9.27
N ARG A 126 -24.01 36.53 -9.43
CA ARG A 126 -24.15 37.63 -10.40
C ARG A 126 -23.95 39.01 -9.79
N ILE A 127 -23.83 39.12 -8.46
CA ILE A 127 -23.66 40.39 -7.76
C ILE A 127 -22.22 40.89 -7.91
N HIS A 128 -22.07 42.10 -8.45
CA HIS A 128 -20.79 42.78 -8.55
C HIS A 128 -20.40 43.36 -7.18
N ALA A 129 -19.52 42.67 -6.46
CA ALA A 129 -19.05 43.11 -5.15
C ALA A 129 -17.66 43.79 -5.20
N ASP A 130 -17.01 43.81 -6.37
CA ASP A 130 -15.71 44.44 -6.67
C ASP A 130 -14.70 44.36 -5.52
N PHE A 131 -14.44 43.16 -5.02
CA PHE A 131 -13.40 42.94 -4.01
C PHE A 131 -12.04 43.40 -4.55
N THR A 132 -11.47 44.40 -3.86
CA THR A 132 -10.17 44.98 -4.12
C THR A 132 -9.16 44.51 -3.06
N ARG A 133 -7.89 44.85 -3.24
CA ARG A 133 -6.87 44.63 -2.20
C ARG A 133 -7.16 45.37 -0.89
N ARG A 134 -7.98 46.44 -0.93
CA ARG A 134 -8.34 47.22 0.26
C ARG A 134 -9.28 46.44 1.20
N ASP A 135 -10.04 45.49 0.66
CA ASP A 135 -10.91 44.63 1.46
C ASP A 135 -10.12 43.61 2.32
N LEU A 136 -8.78 43.61 2.26
CA LEU A 136 -7.96 42.94 3.29
C LEU A 136 -8.23 43.48 4.71
N ILE A 137 -8.75 44.71 4.84
CA ILE A 137 -9.20 45.26 6.12
C ILE A 137 -10.31 44.44 6.78
N LEU A 138 -11.03 43.61 6.01
CA LEU A 138 -12.04 42.71 6.57
C LEU A 138 -11.41 41.65 7.46
N LEU A 139 -10.13 41.28 7.28
CA LEU A 139 -9.46 40.30 8.14
C LEU A 139 -9.33 40.79 9.60
N PRO A 140 -8.77 41.97 9.88
CA PRO A 140 -8.79 42.51 11.25
C PRO A 140 -10.22 42.79 11.73
N THR A 141 -11.16 43.20 10.87
CA THR A 141 -12.57 43.33 11.27
C THR A 141 -13.18 41.99 11.70
N ILE A 142 -12.90 40.90 11.00
CA ILE A 142 -13.29 39.54 11.40
C ILE A 142 -12.69 39.21 12.74
N ALA A 143 -11.41 39.49 12.97
CA ALA A 143 -10.78 39.28 14.27
C ALA A 143 -11.47 40.07 15.40
N THR A 144 -11.84 41.33 15.16
CA THR A 144 -12.58 42.15 16.13
C THR A 144 -13.96 41.57 16.43
N VAL A 145 -14.75 41.24 15.40
CA VAL A 145 -16.08 40.63 15.58
C VAL A 145 -15.97 39.27 16.26
N PHE A 146 -14.94 38.51 15.92
CA PHE A 146 -14.63 37.22 16.52
C PHE A 146 -14.35 37.34 18.03
N LEU A 147 -13.48 38.28 18.44
CA LEU A 147 -13.20 38.55 19.85
C LEU A 147 -14.46 39.00 20.60
N ALA A 148 -15.24 39.92 20.01
CA ALA A 148 -16.49 40.36 20.60
C ALA A 148 -17.49 39.21 20.79
N LEU A 149 -17.58 38.29 19.82
CA LEU A 149 -18.42 37.10 19.92
C LEU A 149 -17.90 36.09 20.96
N LEU A 150 -16.58 35.97 21.16
CA LEU A 150 -16.00 35.14 22.23
C LEU A 150 -16.44 35.61 23.61
N ASP A 151 -16.54 36.92 23.81
CA ASP A 151 -16.91 37.50 25.11
C ASP A 151 -18.40 37.34 25.44
N ILE A 152 -19.27 37.29 24.42
CA ILE A 152 -20.73 37.32 24.61
C ILE A 152 -21.43 35.99 24.32
N ALA A 153 -20.79 35.05 23.62
CA ALA A 153 -21.37 33.77 23.25
C ALA A 153 -20.65 32.59 23.89
N SER A 154 -21.40 31.70 24.53
CA SER A 154 -20.90 30.43 25.08
C SER A 154 -20.83 29.32 24.01
N MET A 155 -20.17 29.61 22.90
CA MET A 155 -19.97 28.66 21.80
C MET A 155 -18.50 28.24 21.69
N PRO A 156 -18.21 27.05 21.14
CA PRO A 156 -16.85 26.68 20.75
C PRO A 156 -16.19 27.71 19.81
N PHE A 157 -14.89 27.91 19.99
CA PHE A 157 -14.04 28.86 19.23
C PHE A 157 -14.31 28.86 17.72
N ASP A 158 -14.41 27.68 17.13
CA ASP A 158 -14.57 27.49 15.69
C ASP A 158 -15.93 27.98 15.17
N GLN A 159 -16.99 27.77 15.95
CA GLN A 159 -18.35 28.25 15.61
C GLN A 159 -18.40 29.77 15.63
N ILE A 160 -17.79 30.36 16.67
CA ILE A 160 -17.71 31.81 16.82
C ILE A 160 -16.92 32.44 15.66
N PHE A 161 -15.81 31.84 15.26
CA PHE A 161 -15.05 32.28 14.10
C PHE A 161 -15.85 32.24 12.80
N MET A 162 -16.57 31.14 12.55
CA MET A 162 -17.42 31.02 11.34
C MET A 162 -18.53 32.07 11.30
N ILE A 163 -19.16 32.36 12.44
CA ILE A 163 -20.19 33.40 12.55
C ILE A 163 -19.58 34.79 12.31
N ALA A 164 -18.41 35.08 12.87
CA ALA A 164 -17.71 36.35 12.66
C ALA A 164 -17.41 36.60 11.17
N VAL A 165 -16.87 35.58 10.48
CA VAL A 165 -16.62 35.65 9.03
C VAL A 165 -17.91 35.90 8.26
N PHE A 166 -18.98 35.18 8.61
CA PHE A 166 -20.28 35.34 7.94
C PHE A 166 -20.85 36.76 8.12
N LEU A 167 -20.87 37.29 9.34
CA LEU A 167 -21.40 38.62 9.65
C LEU A 167 -20.64 39.72 8.91
N VAL A 168 -19.31 39.70 8.95
CA VAL A 168 -18.48 40.71 8.27
C VAL A 168 -18.69 40.67 6.75
N MET A 169 -18.79 39.47 6.17
CA MET A 169 -19.02 39.32 4.73
C MET A 169 -20.43 39.75 4.32
N ALA A 170 -21.46 39.43 5.10
CA ALA A 170 -22.83 39.83 4.84
C ALA A 170 -22.95 41.36 4.83
N VAL A 171 -22.43 42.02 5.87
CA VAL A 171 -22.41 43.48 5.99
C VAL A 171 -21.66 44.13 4.82
N ARG A 172 -20.52 43.57 4.41
CA ARG A 172 -19.75 44.13 3.28
C ARG A 172 -20.49 44.05 1.94
N VAL A 173 -21.25 42.98 1.70
CA VAL A 173 -22.04 42.80 0.48
C VAL A 173 -23.22 43.78 0.45
N GLU A 174 -23.89 44.00 1.58
CA GLU A 174 -25.00 44.97 1.69
C GLU A 174 -24.54 46.43 1.49
N ILE A 175 -23.33 46.78 1.92
CA ILE A 175 -22.78 48.16 1.80
C ILE A 175 -22.23 48.46 0.39
N ALA A 176 -22.15 47.47 -0.51
CA ALA A 176 -21.65 47.71 -1.86
C ALA A 176 -22.59 48.68 -2.62
N PRO A 177 -22.10 49.84 -3.10
CA PRO A 177 -22.96 50.83 -3.74
C PRO A 177 -23.64 50.25 -4.99
N PRO A 178 -24.94 50.51 -5.20
CA PRO A 178 -25.64 50.09 -6.41
C PRO A 178 -25.01 50.79 -7.61
N LEU A 179 -24.24 50.03 -8.39
CA LEU A 179 -23.43 50.60 -9.46
C LEU A 179 -24.25 50.78 -10.74
N THR A 180 -24.30 52.04 -11.14
CA THR A 180 -24.85 52.62 -12.36
C THR A 180 -24.39 51.86 -13.60
N LEU A 181 -25.37 51.38 -14.38
CA LEU A 181 -25.20 50.78 -15.71
C LEU A 181 -24.48 51.75 -16.66
N THR A 182 -23.16 51.70 -16.67
CA THR A 182 -22.34 52.37 -17.68
C THR A 182 -22.17 51.44 -18.87
N LEU A 183 -23.03 51.63 -19.87
CA LEU A 183 -22.86 51.10 -21.22
C LEU A 183 -21.53 51.65 -21.78
N SER A 184 -20.52 50.79 -21.85
CA SER A 184 -19.25 51.12 -22.50
C SER A 184 -19.37 50.93 -24.02
N PRO A 185 -19.17 51.98 -24.84
CA PRO A 185 -19.07 51.84 -26.29
C PRO A 185 -17.73 51.19 -26.65
N GLN A 186 -17.78 50.00 -27.24
CA GLN A 186 -16.61 49.40 -27.89
C GLN A 186 -16.29 50.19 -29.18
N ALA A 187 -15.35 51.12 -29.07
CA ALA A 187 -14.68 51.73 -30.22
C ALA A 187 -13.58 50.79 -30.74
N GLY A 188 -13.61 50.55 -32.05
CA GLY A 188 -12.73 49.64 -32.75
C GLY A 188 -11.26 50.07 -32.81
N ARG A 189 -10.37 49.09 -32.87
CA ARG A 189 -9.05 49.19 -33.49
C ARG A 189 -8.77 47.89 -34.24
N GLY A 190 -8.94 47.96 -35.56
CA GLY A 190 -8.33 47.02 -36.47
C GLY A 190 -6.83 47.34 -36.60
N HIS A 191 -5.99 46.31 -36.59
CA HIS A 191 -4.66 46.35 -37.19
C HIS A 191 -4.40 44.99 -37.84
N SER A 192 -4.49 45.02 -39.16
CA SER A 192 -3.95 44.08 -40.14
C SER A 192 -2.43 44.00 -40.03
N ARG A 193 -1.87 42.78 -40.10
CA ARG A 193 -0.50 42.55 -40.58
C ARG A 193 -0.31 41.09 -41.04
N GLU A 194 -0.36 40.95 -42.36
CA GLU A 194 0.61 40.27 -43.23
C GLU A 194 1.21 38.92 -42.78
N ALA A 195 0.94 37.90 -43.58
CA ALA A 195 1.87 36.84 -43.97
C ALA A 195 2.15 37.01 -45.48
N PRO A 196 3.08 36.29 -46.14
CA PRO A 196 4.17 35.41 -45.66
C PRO A 196 5.53 35.70 -46.36
N LEU A 197 6.66 35.20 -45.82
CA LEU A 197 7.88 35.03 -46.63
C LEU A 197 8.53 33.65 -46.35
N PRO A 198 8.85 32.87 -47.39
CA PRO A 198 9.48 31.56 -47.27
C PRO A 198 11.01 31.72 -47.22
N ALA A 199 11.62 31.36 -46.08
CA ALA A 199 13.07 31.33 -45.96
C ALA A 199 13.62 29.98 -46.44
N ALA A 200 14.25 30.04 -47.61
CA ALA A 200 15.39 29.27 -48.10
C ALA A 200 15.63 27.86 -47.54
N ARG A 201 15.42 26.87 -48.42
CA ARG A 201 16.08 25.55 -48.37
C ARG A 201 17.59 25.77 -48.48
N GLY A 202 18.30 25.66 -47.35
CA GLY A 202 19.73 25.43 -47.33
C GLY A 202 20.02 23.95 -47.50
N GLU A 203 20.34 23.53 -48.72
CA GLU A 203 21.03 22.29 -49.02
C GLU A 203 22.44 22.39 -48.44
N GLY A 204 22.70 21.67 -47.34
CA GLY A 204 23.97 21.74 -46.64
C GLY A 204 24.40 20.36 -46.16
N GLY A 205 25.30 19.74 -46.92
CA GLY A 205 26.30 18.80 -46.42
C GLY A 205 25.78 17.47 -45.90
N ALA A 206 25.82 16.45 -46.76
CA ALA A 206 25.86 15.05 -46.37
C ALA A 206 27.16 14.75 -45.61
N GLU A 207 27.29 15.27 -44.38
CA GLU A 207 28.25 14.76 -43.42
C GLU A 207 27.89 13.32 -43.14
N ARG A 208 28.74 12.43 -43.64
CA ARG A 208 28.79 11.00 -43.37
C ARG A 208 28.92 10.79 -41.86
N ARG A 209 27.80 10.93 -41.13
CA ARG A 209 27.73 10.75 -39.68
C ARG A 209 28.23 9.36 -39.32
N VAL A 210 29.39 9.37 -38.67
CA VAL A 210 30.13 8.28 -38.05
C VAL A 210 29.24 7.08 -37.73
N ARG A 211 29.56 5.93 -38.34
CA ARG A 211 28.80 4.66 -38.35
C ARG A 211 28.84 3.88 -37.01
N GLY A 212 28.64 4.54 -35.88
CA GLY A 212 28.52 3.89 -34.56
C GLY A 212 27.08 3.66 -34.11
N LEU A 213 26.89 2.82 -33.08
CA LEU A 213 25.73 2.88 -32.18
C LEU A 213 25.69 4.24 -31.49
N ASP A 214 24.50 4.68 -31.09
CA ASP A 214 24.37 5.85 -30.22
C ASP A 214 25.11 5.59 -28.89
N PRO A 215 25.82 6.60 -28.33
CA PRO A 215 26.63 6.43 -27.13
C PRO A 215 25.88 5.80 -25.95
N GLY A 216 24.58 6.07 -25.78
CA GLY A 216 23.78 5.48 -24.71
C GLY A 216 23.62 3.97 -24.85
N PHE A 217 23.42 3.47 -26.08
CA PHE A 217 23.29 2.03 -26.33
C PHE A 217 24.61 1.27 -26.19
N CYS A 218 25.75 1.95 -26.22
CA CYS A 218 27.03 1.31 -25.92
C CYS A 218 27.06 0.80 -24.46
N PHE A 219 26.36 1.46 -23.54
CA PHE A 219 26.24 1.04 -22.14
C PHE A 219 25.15 0.01 -21.88
N ALA A 220 24.44 -0.48 -22.91
CA ALA A 220 23.21 -1.26 -22.71
C ALA A 220 23.40 -2.50 -21.83
N LEU A 221 24.56 -3.16 -21.91
CA LEU A 221 24.87 -4.38 -21.14
C LEU A 221 25.58 -4.10 -19.80
N SER A 222 26.12 -2.89 -19.59
CA SER A 222 26.85 -2.54 -18.36
C SER A 222 26.04 -2.78 -17.06
N PRO A 223 24.72 -2.55 -17.00
CA PRO A 223 23.93 -2.83 -15.78
C PRO A 223 23.98 -4.29 -15.32
N LEU A 224 24.20 -5.26 -16.22
CA LEU A 224 24.27 -6.68 -15.86
C LEU A 224 25.49 -7.02 -15.00
N ALA A 225 26.49 -6.14 -14.95
CA ALA A 225 27.65 -6.28 -14.06
C ALA A 225 27.23 -6.48 -12.58
N VAL A 226 26.14 -5.86 -12.14
CA VAL A 226 25.66 -5.93 -10.75
C VAL A 226 25.21 -7.35 -10.33
N ILE A 227 24.97 -8.27 -11.29
CA ILE A 227 24.66 -9.68 -11.00
C ILE A 227 25.78 -10.32 -10.16
N LEU A 228 27.04 -9.98 -10.45
CA LEU A 228 28.20 -10.48 -9.72
C LEU A 228 28.24 -10.03 -8.24
N GLN A 229 27.36 -9.10 -7.85
CA GLN A 229 27.25 -8.57 -6.49
C GLN A 229 26.02 -9.08 -5.74
N THR A 230 25.26 -10.01 -6.31
CA THR A 230 24.04 -10.58 -5.70
C THR A 230 24.35 -11.60 -4.61
N HIS A 231 23.33 -11.98 -3.83
CA HIS A 231 23.43 -12.98 -2.76
C HIS A 231 23.71 -14.41 -3.26
N PHE A 232 23.66 -14.64 -4.58
CA PHE A 232 24.01 -15.93 -5.19
C PHE A 232 25.50 -16.23 -5.13
N PHE A 233 26.33 -15.20 -5.03
CA PHE A 233 27.78 -15.34 -4.93
C PHE A 233 28.21 -15.37 -3.46
N ALA A 234 29.29 -16.11 -3.21
CA ALA A 234 29.93 -16.13 -1.90
C ALA A 234 30.32 -14.70 -1.49
N ARG A 235 30.39 -14.46 -0.17
CA ARG A 235 30.56 -13.11 0.36
C ARG A 235 31.83 -12.44 -0.17
N ASP A 236 32.95 -13.12 -0.09
CA ASP A 236 34.23 -12.70 -0.69
C ASP A 236 34.12 -12.36 -2.18
N GLN A 237 33.39 -13.15 -2.95
CA GLN A 237 33.18 -12.94 -4.38
C GLN A 237 32.29 -11.73 -4.68
N ARG A 238 31.15 -11.58 -4.00
CA ARG A 238 30.21 -10.46 -4.25
C ARG A 238 30.72 -9.10 -3.81
N HIS A 239 31.70 -9.07 -2.90
CA HIS A 239 32.39 -7.84 -2.51
C HIS A 239 33.63 -7.54 -3.36
N PHE A 240 34.00 -8.44 -4.29
CA PHE A 240 35.05 -8.17 -5.26
C PHE A 240 34.53 -7.19 -6.33
N GLY A 241 34.83 -5.90 -6.16
CA GLY A 241 34.32 -4.83 -7.02
C GLY A 241 34.96 -4.75 -8.41
N TRP A 242 36.10 -5.41 -8.63
CA TRP A 242 36.85 -5.33 -9.88
C TRP A 242 36.13 -5.94 -11.09
N PRO A 243 35.58 -7.17 -11.04
CA PRO A 243 34.83 -7.73 -12.16
C PRO A 243 33.65 -6.86 -12.63
N PRO A 244 32.73 -6.39 -11.76
CA PRO A 244 31.65 -5.54 -12.23
C PRO A 244 32.14 -4.19 -12.77
N LEU A 245 33.21 -3.63 -12.19
CA LEU A 245 33.82 -2.40 -12.69
C LEU A 245 34.42 -2.58 -14.10
N LEU A 246 35.19 -3.65 -14.32
CA LEU A 246 35.78 -3.97 -15.62
C LEU A 246 34.68 -4.18 -16.68
N ILE A 247 33.61 -4.91 -16.36
CA ILE A 247 32.46 -5.08 -17.25
C ILE A 247 31.84 -3.71 -17.56
N ALA A 248 31.58 -2.88 -16.55
CA ALA A 248 30.97 -1.58 -16.75
C ALA A 248 31.80 -0.64 -17.64
N LEU A 249 33.13 -0.67 -17.52
CA LEU A 249 34.07 0.19 -18.25
C LEU A 249 34.40 -0.32 -19.66
N LEU A 250 34.57 -1.63 -19.84
CA LEU A 250 34.99 -2.22 -21.12
C LEU A 250 33.81 -2.45 -22.08
N MET A 251 32.60 -2.68 -21.54
CA MET A 251 31.42 -2.99 -22.35
C MET A 251 31.03 -1.90 -23.35
N PRO A 252 31.09 -0.58 -23.04
CA PRO A 252 30.81 0.47 -24.02
C PRO A 252 31.76 0.46 -25.21
N ILE A 253 33.04 0.18 -24.96
CA ILE A 253 34.05 0.09 -26.02
C ILE A 253 33.77 -1.14 -26.89
N ALA A 254 33.53 -2.29 -26.26
CA ALA A 254 33.19 -3.54 -26.96
C ALA A 254 31.92 -3.38 -27.81
N MET A 255 30.85 -2.79 -27.26
CA MET A 255 29.59 -2.55 -27.96
C MET A 255 29.75 -1.58 -29.12
N ARG A 256 30.56 -0.52 -28.97
CA ARG A 256 30.82 0.44 -30.05
C ARG A 256 31.55 -0.20 -31.23
N VAL A 257 32.46 -1.13 -30.96
CA VAL A 257 33.28 -1.82 -31.98
C VAL A 257 32.53 -2.98 -32.63
N LEU A 258 31.82 -3.79 -31.83
CA LEU A 258 31.31 -5.10 -32.26
C LEU A 258 29.82 -5.07 -32.65
N ALA A 259 29.01 -4.17 -32.08
CA ALA A 259 27.56 -4.24 -32.30
C ALA A 259 27.13 -3.45 -33.55
N PRO A 260 26.47 -4.10 -34.52
CA PRO A 260 26.02 -3.41 -35.74
C PRO A 260 24.83 -2.50 -35.43
N ARG A 261 24.62 -1.42 -36.21
CA ARG A 261 23.46 -0.51 -36.03
C ARG A 261 22.10 -1.21 -36.01
N ARG A 262 21.95 -2.33 -36.75
CA ARG A 262 20.72 -3.14 -36.72
C ARG A 262 20.39 -3.70 -35.33
N ALA A 263 21.38 -3.79 -34.44
CA ALA A 263 21.20 -4.23 -33.07
C ALA A 263 20.47 -3.20 -32.19
N GLU A 264 20.40 -1.92 -32.56
CA GLU A 264 19.77 -0.88 -31.71
C GLU A 264 18.32 -1.20 -31.34
N ARG A 265 17.53 -1.67 -32.32
CA ARG A 265 16.13 -2.07 -32.07
C ARG A 265 16.06 -3.26 -31.12
N PHE A 266 16.93 -4.24 -31.30
CA PHE A 266 17.03 -5.41 -30.41
C PHE A 266 17.45 -4.98 -29.00
N LEU A 267 18.48 -4.14 -28.87
CA LEU A 267 18.99 -3.63 -27.60
C LEU A 267 17.92 -2.82 -26.87
N ARG A 268 17.10 -2.03 -27.56
CA ARG A 268 15.99 -1.31 -26.94
C ARG A 268 14.95 -2.25 -26.34
N VAL A 269 14.65 -3.35 -27.05
CA VAL A 269 13.73 -4.40 -26.55
C VAL A 269 14.39 -5.16 -25.39
N ALA A 270 15.66 -5.53 -25.51
CA ALA A 270 16.42 -6.22 -24.48
C ALA A 270 16.55 -5.38 -23.21
N LEU A 271 16.84 -4.08 -23.33
CA LEU A 271 16.86 -3.12 -22.22
C LEU A 271 15.53 -3.13 -21.47
N ALA A 272 14.44 -2.95 -22.21
CA ALA A 272 13.11 -2.84 -21.63
C ALA A 272 12.62 -4.13 -20.94
N TRP A 273 12.92 -5.30 -21.50
CA TRP A 273 12.26 -6.55 -21.10
C TRP A 273 13.18 -7.60 -20.49
N VAL A 274 14.51 -7.39 -20.54
CA VAL A 274 15.50 -8.34 -20.00
C VAL A 274 16.46 -7.63 -19.07
N ILE A 275 17.20 -6.65 -19.57
CA ILE A 275 18.35 -6.06 -18.84
C ILE A 275 17.89 -5.22 -17.66
N TYR A 276 16.91 -4.31 -17.82
CA TYR A 276 16.42 -3.52 -16.69
C TYR A 276 15.70 -4.36 -15.63
N PRO A 277 14.82 -5.32 -15.95
CA PRO A 277 14.28 -6.24 -14.94
C PRO A 277 15.37 -6.99 -14.16
N ILE A 278 16.35 -7.58 -14.85
CA ILE A 278 17.46 -8.28 -14.21
C ILE A 278 18.28 -7.31 -13.34
N PHE A 279 18.54 -6.09 -13.83
CA PHE A 279 19.21 -5.06 -13.05
C PHE A 279 18.44 -4.69 -11.79
N CYS A 280 17.13 -4.47 -11.86
CA CYS A 280 16.30 -4.15 -10.68
C CYS A 280 16.39 -5.24 -9.62
N TYR A 281 16.30 -6.51 -10.06
CA TYR A 281 16.48 -7.67 -9.19
C TYR A 281 17.86 -7.70 -8.56
N ALA A 282 18.90 -7.61 -9.39
CA ALA A 282 20.27 -7.76 -8.94
C ALA A 282 20.69 -6.57 -8.06
N TYR A 283 20.19 -5.36 -8.32
CA TYR A 283 20.39 -4.18 -7.48
C TYR A 283 19.73 -4.33 -6.11
N LEU A 284 18.44 -4.72 -6.06
CA LEU A 284 17.75 -4.95 -4.80
C LEU A 284 18.44 -6.05 -4.00
N SER A 285 18.83 -7.14 -4.66
CA SER A 285 19.60 -8.20 -4.04
C SER A 285 20.93 -7.66 -3.50
N ALA A 286 21.74 -6.99 -4.31
CA ALA A 286 23.09 -6.57 -3.92
C ALA A 286 23.08 -5.55 -2.76
N GLY A 287 22.02 -4.74 -2.65
CA GLY A 287 21.82 -3.77 -1.58
C GLY A 287 20.92 -4.24 -0.43
N SER A 288 20.57 -5.53 -0.34
CA SER A 288 19.70 -6.03 0.72
C SER A 288 20.47 -6.31 2.01
N LEU A 289 19.75 -6.22 3.14
CA LEU A 289 20.27 -6.66 4.44
C LEU A 289 20.71 -8.13 4.40
N PHE A 290 19.95 -8.96 3.69
CA PHE A 290 20.28 -10.37 3.49
C PHE A 290 21.65 -10.56 2.81
N SER A 291 21.97 -9.79 1.76
CA SER A 291 23.30 -9.85 1.14
C SER A 291 24.41 -9.29 2.03
N ALA A 292 24.10 -8.33 2.91
CA ALA A 292 25.07 -7.74 3.83
C ALA A 292 25.45 -8.73 4.94
N GLU A 293 24.44 -9.29 5.62
CA GLU A 293 24.64 -10.15 6.79
C GLU A 293 25.05 -11.57 6.37
N GLY A 294 24.64 -12.01 5.17
CA GLY A 294 24.94 -13.33 4.61
C GLY A 294 23.89 -14.39 4.92
N GLU A 295 23.16 -14.21 6.01
CA GLU A 295 22.07 -15.08 6.45
C GLU A 295 20.76 -14.28 6.59
N PRO A 296 19.59 -14.87 6.29
CA PRO A 296 18.30 -14.25 6.53
C PRO A 296 18.01 -14.11 8.02
N ARG A 297 17.26 -13.06 8.38
CA ARG A 297 16.69 -12.92 9.72
C ARG A 297 15.38 -13.71 9.81
N ALA A 298 15.22 -14.47 10.87
CA ALA A 298 14.00 -15.22 11.18
C ALA A 298 13.15 -14.48 12.22
N ALA A 299 11.83 -14.57 12.07
CA ALA A 299 10.85 -14.09 13.02
C ALA A 299 9.97 -15.26 13.46
N ILE A 300 9.98 -15.59 14.75
CA ILE A 300 9.29 -16.79 15.26
C ILE A 300 7.79 -16.76 15.02
N PHE A 301 7.17 -15.59 15.08
CA PHE A 301 5.75 -15.40 14.80
C PHE A 301 5.46 -15.40 13.28
N GLU A 302 6.05 -14.45 12.55
CA GLU A 302 5.76 -14.24 11.12
C GLU A 302 6.15 -15.43 10.24
N ASP A 303 7.28 -16.10 10.54
CA ASP A 303 7.72 -17.24 9.75
C ASP A 303 6.95 -18.52 10.05
N ALA A 304 6.33 -18.63 11.23
CA ALA A 304 5.47 -19.75 11.56
C ALA A 304 4.30 -19.88 10.57
N GLN A 305 3.74 -18.75 10.13
CA GLN A 305 2.55 -18.70 9.30
C GLN A 305 2.73 -19.35 7.92
N HIS A 306 3.97 -19.50 7.45
CA HIS A 306 4.26 -20.12 6.16
C HIS A 306 5.13 -21.38 6.24
N ILE A 307 6.00 -21.48 7.24
CA ILE A 307 6.87 -22.64 7.41
C ILE A 307 6.13 -23.80 8.08
N VAL A 308 5.26 -23.53 9.06
CA VAL A 308 4.55 -24.59 9.79
C VAL A 308 3.56 -25.33 8.87
N PRO A 309 2.68 -24.67 8.09
CA PRO A 309 1.81 -25.40 7.18
C PRO A 309 2.57 -26.23 6.15
N ALA A 310 3.68 -25.71 5.63
CA ALA A 310 4.56 -26.47 4.75
C ALA A 310 5.17 -27.70 5.44
N HIS A 311 5.62 -27.55 6.69
CA HIS A 311 6.17 -28.63 7.50
C HIS A 311 5.14 -29.73 7.78
N GLU A 312 3.92 -29.36 8.17
CA GLU A 312 2.84 -30.32 8.40
C GLU A 312 2.44 -31.05 7.10
N MET A 313 2.40 -30.33 5.98
CA MET A 313 2.19 -30.97 4.68
C MET A 313 3.30 -31.96 4.30
N MET A 314 4.55 -31.73 4.74
CA MET A 314 5.63 -32.71 4.57
C MET A 314 5.42 -33.97 5.41
N ARG A 315 4.68 -33.86 6.53
CA ARG A 315 4.28 -34.98 7.40
C ARG A 315 3.03 -35.71 6.89
N GLY A 316 2.43 -35.24 5.80
CA GLY A 316 1.26 -35.84 5.15
C GLY A 316 -0.06 -35.16 5.50
N GLU A 317 -0.04 -34.07 6.26
CA GLU A 317 -1.23 -33.29 6.57
C GLU A 317 -1.75 -32.53 5.35
N HIS A 318 -3.05 -32.23 5.37
CA HIS A 318 -3.71 -31.50 4.30
C HIS A 318 -4.00 -30.04 4.68
N ALA A 319 -3.56 -29.12 3.83
CA ALA A 319 -3.89 -27.70 3.97
C ALA A 319 -5.40 -27.46 4.06
N TYR A 320 -5.80 -26.49 4.88
CA TYR A 320 -7.17 -26.13 5.27
C TYR A 320 -7.93 -27.16 6.13
N ARG A 321 -7.62 -28.45 6.01
CA ARG A 321 -8.25 -29.50 6.82
C ARG A 321 -7.54 -29.69 8.16
N ASP A 322 -6.24 -29.91 8.07
CA ASP A 322 -5.38 -30.32 9.18
C ASP A 322 -4.50 -29.16 9.65
N ILE A 323 -4.12 -28.25 8.73
CA ILE A 323 -3.38 -27.01 9.01
C ILE A 323 -3.89 -25.85 8.15
N ILE A 324 -4.14 -24.68 8.74
CA ILE A 324 -4.71 -23.52 8.01
C ILE A 324 -3.59 -22.60 7.52
N PRO A 325 -3.43 -22.38 6.21
CA PRO A 325 -2.64 -21.28 5.65
C PRO A 325 -3.48 -19.98 5.66
N PRO A 326 -3.23 -19.03 6.57
CA PRO A 326 -4.16 -17.93 6.85
C PRO A 326 -4.26 -16.88 5.74
N HIS A 327 -3.15 -16.54 5.09
CA HIS A 327 -3.12 -15.51 4.05
C HIS A 327 -3.44 -16.08 2.68
N GLY A 328 -3.06 -17.32 2.39
CA GLY A 328 -3.31 -17.94 1.09
C GLY A 328 -2.46 -19.18 0.86
N PHE A 329 -3.02 -20.15 0.14
CA PHE A 329 -2.40 -21.46 -0.08
C PHE A 329 -0.97 -21.38 -0.64
N VAL A 330 -0.70 -20.49 -1.60
CA VAL A 330 0.62 -20.45 -2.25
C VAL A 330 1.69 -19.85 -1.35
N GLN A 331 1.38 -18.74 -0.68
CA GLN A 331 2.34 -18.04 0.19
C GLN A 331 2.66 -18.82 1.47
N ASP A 332 1.62 -19.38 2.08
CA ASP A 332 1.67 -19.88 3.45
C ASP A 332 1.82 -21.40 3.51
N ALA A 333 1.81 -22.10 2.38
CA ALA A 333 1.97 -23.54 2.37
C ALA A 333 2.75 -24.04 1.14
N LEU A 334 2.19 -23.87 -0.07
CA LEU A 334 2.70 -24.53 -1.26
C LEU A 334 4.16 -24.17 -1.59
N LEU A 335 4.52 -22.88 -1.47
CA LEU A 335 5.85 -22.44 -1.84
C LEU A 335 6.92 -23.12 -0.98
N ASP A 336 6.81 -23.00 0.34
CA ASP A 336 7.80 -23.57 1.26
C ASP A 336 7.73 -25.10 1.30
N TYR A 337 6.56 -25.69 1.05
CA TYR A 337 6.42 -27.14 0.86
C TYR A 337 7.24 -27.65 -0.33
N LEU A 338 7.18 -26.95 -1.46
CA LEU A 338 7.97 -27.31 -2.65
C LEU A 338 9.48 -27.12 -2.42
N LEU A 339 9.87 -26.12 -1.63
CA LEU A 339 11.27 -25.91 -1.23
C LEU A 339 11.76 -27.03 -0.31
N MET A 340 10.97 -27.41 0.70
CA MET A 340 11.27 -28.54 1.57
C MET A 340 11.37 -29.86 0.79
N ARG A 341 10.46 -30.11 -0.16
CA ARG A 341 10.54 -31.30 -1.05
C ARG A 341 11.79 -31.34 -1.92
N ARG A 342 12.38 -30.17 -2.23
CA ARG A 342 13.65 -30.07 -2.95
C ARG A 342 14.87 -30.38 -2.06
N GLY A 343 14.69 -30.39 -0.74
CA GLY A 343 15.76 -30.65 0.24
C GLY A 343 16.17 -29.44 1.07
N ASP A 344 15.42 -28.34 1.03
CA ASP A 344 15.63 -27.21 1.95
C ASP A 344 15.06 -27.57 3.33
N ASP A 345 15.89 -28.13 4.19
CA ASP A 345 15.53 -28.71 5.50
C ASP A 345 15.87 -27.81 6.70
N THR A 346 16.63 -26.74 6.49
CA THR A 346 16.94 -25.72 7.50
C THR A 346 16.22 -24.41 7.21
N LEU A 347 15.92 -23.66 8.27
CA LEU A 347 15.28 -22.36 8.20
C LEU A 347 16.04 -21.38 7.31
N GLY A 348 17.36 -21.35 7.42
CA GLY A 348 18.22 -20.50 6.60
C GLY A 348 18.07 -20.74 5.10
N ARG A 349 18.05 -22.00 4.67
CA ARG A 349 17.87 -22.37 3.27
C ARG A 349 16.48 -21.96 2.77
N LEU A 350 15.44 -22.25 3.55
CA LEU A 350 14.06 -21.90 3.22
C LEU A 350 13.90 -20.38 3.05
N LEU A 351 14.33 -19.60 4.05
CA LEU A 351 14.22 -18.14 4.01
C LEU A 351 15.08 -17.52 2.90
N LYS A 352 16.26 -18.10 2.60
CA LYS A 352 17.09 -17.69 1.46
C LYS A 352 16.41 -17.95 0.11
N SER A 353 15.86 -19.14 -0.10
CA SER A 353 15.10 -19.50 -1.29
C SER A 353 13.87 -18.59 -1.45
N ARG A 354 13.12 -18.36 -0.36
CA ARG A 354 11.98 -17.45 -0.34
C ARG A 354 12.37 -16.00 -0.61
N GLY A 355 13.47 -15.52 -0.02
CA GLY A 355 14.02 -14.19 -0.26
C GLY A 355 14.44 -13.99 -1.73
N THR A 356 15.02 -15.03 -2.33
CA THR A 356 15.38 -15.07 -3.76
C THR A 356 14.16 -14.85 -4.65
N ILE A 357 13.05 -15.54 -4.35
CA ILE A 357 11.80 -15.45 -5.10
C ILE A 357 11.11 -14.11 -4.83
N SER A 358 11.10 -13.68 -3.57
CA SER A 358 10.52 -12.40 -3.14
C SER A 358 11.21 -11.20 -3.80
N ALA A 359 12.50 -11.30 -4.13
CA ALA A 359 13.21 -10.26 -4.88
C ALA A 359 12.65 -10.02 -6.30
N LEU A 360 11.86 -10.94 -6.87
CA LEU A 360 11.12 -10.70 -8.12
C LEU A 360 10.11 -9.55 -8.02
N ASN A 361 9.71 -9.15 -6.81
CA ASN A 361 8.91 -7.93 -6.59
C ASN A 361 9.55 -6.69 -7.22
N SER A 362 10.88 -6.59 -7.22
CA SER A 362 11.59 -5.49 -7.89
C SER A 362 11.30 -5.40 -9.39
N MET A 363 11.25 -6.56 -10.07
CA MET A 363 10.94 -6.64 -11.50
C MET A 363 9.47 -6.26 -11.75
N ALA A 364 8.57 -6.69 -10.86
CA ALA A 364 7.15 -6.35 -10.96
C ALA A 364 6.91 -4.86 -10.73
N THR A 365 7.56 -4.24 -9.75
CA THR A 365 7.52 -2.79 -9.50
C THR A 365 8.02 -1.99 -10.72
N TYR A 366 9.13 -2.42 -11.32
CA TYR A 366 9.60 -1.88 -12.60
C TYR A 366 8.52 -2.02 -13.69
N ALA A 367 7.94 -3.20 -13.85
CA ALA A 367 6.92 -3.47 -14.86
C ALA A 367 5.65 -2.61 -14.67
N VAL A 368 5.22 -2.35 -13.43
CA VAL A 368 4.11 -1.43 -13.13
C VAL A 368 4.46 0.00 -13.59
N GLY A 369 5.67 0.47 -13.30
CA GLY A 369 6.16 1.77 -13.77
C GLY A 369 6.20 1.87 -15.30
N VAL A 370 6.70 0.83 -15.99
CA VAL A 370 6.68 0.75 -17.45
C VAL A 370 5.26 0.71 -18.00
N ALA A 371 4.36 -0.07 -17.41
CA ALA A 371 2.97 -0.18 -17.89
C ALA A 371 2.22 1.15 -17.73
N ALA A 372 2.44 1.87 -16.62
CA ALA A 372 1.84 3.17 -16.36
C ALA A 372 2.37 4.26 -17.32
N THR A 373 3.69 4.33 -17.51
CA THR A 373 4.35 5.43 -18.25
C THR A 373 4.60 5.13 -19.72
N GLY A 374 4.72 3.86 -20.08
CA GLY A 374 5.20 3.31 -21.35
C GLY A 374 6.65 3.67 -21.69
N SER A 375 7.46 4.00 -20.70
CA SER A 375 8.90 4.24 -20.83
C SER A 375 9.64 3.27 -19.89
N PRO A 376 10.57 2.45 -20.43
CA PRO A 376 11.49 1.63 -19.63
C PRO A 376 12.26 2.45 -18.59
N GLU A 377 12.74 3.63 -18.98
CA GLU A 377 13.54 4.51 -18.14
C GLU A 377 12.72 5.05 -16.97
N ALA A 378 11.47 5.46 -17.22
CA ALA A 378 10.56 5.86 -16.15
C ALA A 378 10.21 4.68 -15.23
N GLY A 379 10.12 3.46 -15.76
CA GLY A 379 9.99 2.24 -14.94
C GLY A 379 11.19 2.02 -14.01
N LEU A 380 12.41 2.27 -14.51
CA LEU A 380 13.63 2.20 -13.71
C LEU A 380 13.66 3.27 -12.60
N VAL A 381 13.24 4.49 -12.90
CA VAL A 381 13.11 5.56 -11.90
C VAL A 381 12.04 5.21 -10.86
N SER A 382 10.91 4.60 -11.26
CA SER A 382 9.90 4.08 -10.32
C SER A 382 10.47 3.02 -9.40
N PHE A 383 11.29 2.10 -9.93
CA PHE A 383 11.99 1.09 -9.12
C PHE A 383 12.93 1.74 -8.10
N PHE A 384 13.79 2.67 -8.52
CA PHE A 384 14.71 3.33 -7.58
C PHE A 384 13.95 4.08 -6.49
N LEU A 385 12.93 4.84 -6.86
CA LEU A 385 12.06 5.50 -5.89
C LEU A 385 11.47 4.48 -4.91
N ALA A 386 10.98 3.35 -5.40
CA ALA A 386 10.45 2.29 -4.55
C ALA A 386 11.50 1.72 -3.59
N VAL A 387 12.71 1.41 -4.05
CA VAL A 387 13.77 0.91 -3.16
C VAL A 387 14.10 1.94 -2.09
N THR A 388 14.29 3.20 -2.48
CA THR A 388 14.65 4.26 -1.53
C THR A 388 13.57 4.57 -0.50
N THR A 389 12.30 4.34 -0.83
CA THR A 389 11.18 4.55 0.09
C THR A 389 10.73 3.27 0.81
N GLY A 390 11.44 2.15 0.64
CA GLY A 390 11.13 0.87 1.28
C GLY A 390 9.96 0.08 0.66
N GLY A 391 9.53 0.44 -0.54
CA GLY A 391 8.50 -0.26 -1.33
C GLY A 391 9.03 -1.14 -2.48
N GLY A 392 10.36 -1.16 -2.70
CA GLY A 392 10.99 -1.84 -3.85
C GLY A 392 11.18 -3.34 -3.71
N GLY A 393 11.04 -3.87 -2.49
CA GLY A 393 11.09 -5.30 -2.18
C GLY A 393 9.86 -5.72 -1.37
N GLY A 394 10.03 -6.71 -0.50
CA GLY A 394 8.99 -7.21 0.40
C GLY A 394 8.66 -8.67 0.14
N THR A 395 7.59 -9.14 0.80
CA THR A 395 7.14 -10.53 0.77
C THR A 395 6.62 -10.96 -0.61
N PHE A 396 6.74 -12.26 -0.93
CA PHE A 396 6.20 -12.86 -2.16
C PHE A 396 4.69 -12.60 -2.37
N ARG A 397 3.93 -12.30 -1.30
CA ARG A 397 2.49 -11.95 -1.35
C ARG A 397 2.15 -10.89 -2.40
N PHE A 398 3.01 -9.90 -2.59
CA PHE A 398 2.76 -8.78 -3.51
C PHE A 398 2.90 -9.18 -4.98
N LEU A 399 3.73 -10.17 -5.28
CA LEU A 399 4.26 -10.37 -6.64
C LEU A 399 3.14 -10.60 -7.66
N PRO A 400 2.21 -11.55 -7.46
CA PRO A 400 1.13 -11.78 -8.43
C PRO A 400 0.19 -10.58 -8.60
N ALA A 401 -0.07 -9.83 -7.53
CA ALA A 401 -0.92 -8.64 -7.58
C ALA A 401 -0.26 -7.50 -8.37
N LEU A 402 1.05 -7.29 -8.20
CA LEU A 402 1.82 -6.34 -9.00
C LEU A 402 1.88 -6.74 -10.48
N ILE A 403 2.04 -8.03 -10.79
CA ILE A 403 1.99 -8.54 -12.16
C ILE A 403 0.59 -8.31 -12.76
N THR A 404 -0.47 -8.64 -12.02
CA THR A 404 -1.86 -8.39 -12.42
C THR A 404 -2.08 -6.92 -12.76
N LEU A 405 -1.62 -6.02 -11.88
CA LEU A 405 -1.74 -4.58 -12.07
C LEU A 405 -0.96 -4.11 -13.29
N ALA A 406 0.29 -4.55 -13.49
CA ALA A 406 1.09 -4.21 -14.66
C ALA A 406 0.41 -4.63 -15.98
N ILE A 407 -0.15 -5.84 -16.03
CA ILE A 407 -0.88 -6.32 -17.22
C ILE A 407 -2.17 -5.52 -17.44
N ALA A 408 -2.94 -5.23 -16.37
CA ALA A 408 -4.16 -4.44 -16.47
C ALA A 408 -3.89 -3.00 -16.96
N LEU A 409 -2.84 -2.36 -16.44
CA LEU A 409 -2.39 -1.05 -16.90
C LEU A 409 -1.95 -1.10 -18.37
N GLN A 410 -1.20 -2.14 -18.77
CA GLN A 410 -0.76 -2.31 -20.14
C GLN A 410 -1.95 -2.51 -21.10
N ALA A 411 -2.97 -3.25 -20.67
CA ALA A 411 -4.23 -3.46 -21.40
C ALA A 411 -5.00 -2.15 -21.60
N VAL A 412 -5.16 -1.35 -20.53
CA VAL A 412 -5.83 -0.05 -20.56
C VAL A 412 -5.06 0.93 -21.46
N ARG A 413 -3.73 0.98 -21.32
CA ARG A 413 -2.86 1.85 -22.12
C ARG A 413 -2.95 1.55 -23.62
N ARG A 414 -2.95 0.26 -23.99
CA ARG A 414 -3.01 -0.20 -25.39
C ARG A 414 -4.43 -0.34 -25.93
N ARG A 415 -5.46 -0.19 -25.08
CA ARG A 415 -6.87 -0.48 -25.42
C ARG A 415 -7.07 -1.90 -25.96
N GLN A 416 -6.31 -2.86 -25.41
CA GLN A 416 -6.33 -4.27 -25.82
C GLN A 416 -7.00 -5.13 -24.73
N PRO A 417 -8.32 -5.40 -24.82
CA PRO A 417 -9.05 -6.14 -23.79
C PRO A 417 -8.55 -7.57 -23.61
N ARG A 418 -7.99 -8.20 -24.65
CA ARG A 418 -7.43 -9.57 -24.58
C ARG A 418 -6.33 -9.72 -23.52
N LEU A 419 -5.56 -8.65 -23.25
CA LEU A 419 -4.55 -8.68 -22.19
C LEU A 419 -5.18 -8.84 -20.80
N LEU A 420 -6.46 -8.49 -20.63
CA LEU A 420 -7.15 -8.71 -19.37
C LEU A 420 -7.39 -10.19 -19.07
N ALA A 421 -7.34 -11.09 -20.06
CA ALA A 421 -7.34 -12.53 -19.78
C ALA A 421 -6.12 -12.93 -18.93
N TRP A 422 -4.93 -12.46 -19.30
CA TRP A 422 -3.73 -12.67 -18.49
C TRP A 422 -3.83 -12.00 -17.12
N ALA A 423 -4.40 -10.79 -17.05
CA ALA A 423 -4.63 -10.13 -15.76
C ALA A 423 -5.62 -10.92 -14.89
N GLY A 424 -6.69 -11.47 -15.46
CA GLY A 424 -7.66 -12.31 -14.74
C GLY A 424 -7.04 -13.60 -14.21
N ALA A 425 -6.22 -14.26 -15.04
CA ALA A 425 -5.43 -15.43 -14.63
C ALA A 425 -4.50 -15.11 -13.46
N CYS A 426 -3.73 -14.02 -13.57
CA CYS A 426 -2.85 -13.56 -12.49
C CYS A 426 -3.60 -13.09 -11.25
N ALA A 427 -4.82 -12.53 -11.37
CA ALA A 427 -5.63 -12.11 -10.23
C ALA A 427 -6.08 -13.32 -9.39
N VAL A 428 -6.47 -14.42 -10.04
CA VAL A 428 -6.77 -15.67 -9.32
C VAL A 428 -5.52 -16.25 -8.67
N PHE A 429 -4.38 -16.25 -9.37
CA PHE A 429 -3.12 -16.67 -8.76
C PHE A 429 -2.72 -15.77 -7.58
N ALA A 430 -2.99 -14.47 -7.66
CA ALA A 430 -2.81 -13.53 -6.57
C ALA A 430 -3.71 -13.87 -5.38
N PHE A 431 -4.98 -14.21 -5.61
CA PHE A 431 -5.90 -14.64 -4.56
C PHE A 431 -5.48 -15.96 -3.90
N MET A 432 -4.97 -16.92 -4.69
CA MET A 432 -4.40 -18.16 -4.14
C MET A 432 -3.10 -17.92 -3.36
N THR A 433 -2.35 -16.86 -3.70
CA THR A 433 -1.12 -16.49 -2.99
C THR A 433 -1.43 -15.71 -1.73
N SER A 434 -2.33 -14.73 -1.80
CA SER A 434 -2.72 -13.89 -0.68
C SER A 434 -4.14 -13.39 -0.93
N LEU A 435 -5.09 -13.78 -0.07
CA LEU A 435 -6.53 -13.53 -0.21
C LEU A 435 -6.81 -12.02 -0.32
N ASP A 436 -6.16 -11.22 0.51
CA ASP A 436 -6.23 -9.75 0.54
C ASP A 436 -5.71 -9.13 -0.78
N PHE A 437 -4.47 -9.41 -1.19
CA PHE A 437 -3.91 -8.87 -2.43
C PHE A 437 -4.65 -9.35 -3.68
N GLY A 438 -5.14 -10.59 -3.67
CA GLY A 438 -6.02 -11.10 -4.72
C GLY A 438 -7.32 -10.33 -4.82
N LEU A 439 -7.96 -10.04 -3.68
CA LEU A 439 -9.16 -9.21 -3.63
C LEU A 439 -8.87 -7.80 -4.14
N TYR A 440 -7.79 -7.15 -3.69
CA TYR A 440 -7.42 -5.80 -4.13
C TYR A 440 -7.12 -5.75 -5.64
N ALA A 441 -6.38 -6.74 -6.15
CA ALA A 441 -6.08 -6.88 -7.57
C ALA A 441 -7.35 -7.16 -8.39
N GLY A 442 -8.25 -8.01 -7.89
CA GLY A 442 -9.54 -8.34 -8.51
C GLY A 442 -10.46 -7.12 -8.62
N LEU A 443 -10.65 -6.37 -7.53
CA LEU A 443 -11.44 -5.13 -7.50
C LEU A 443 -10.86 -4.09 -8.47
N THR A 444 -9.53 -3.95 -8.49
CA THR A 444 -8.85 -3.05 -9.43
C THR A 444 -9.01 -3.51 -10.89
N LEU A 445 -8.96 -4.81 -11.16
CA LEU A 445 -9.17 -5.38 -12.49
C LEU A 445 -10.61 -5.13 -12.98
N LEU A 446 -11.61 -5.34 -12.12
CA LEU A 446 -13.01 -5.00 -12.42
C LEU A 446 -13.16 -3.51 -12.70
N PHE A 447 -12.49 -2.65 -11.93
CA PHE A 447 -12.45 -1.23 -12.21
C PHE A 447 -11.77 -0.91 -13.56
N ALA A 448 -10.66 -1.58 -13.89
CA ALA A 448 -9.96 -1.41 -15.16
C ALA A 448 -10.83 -1.80 -16.38
N VAL A 449 -11.67 -2.83 -16.26
CA VAL A 449 -12.67 -3.22 -17.28
C VAL A 449 -13.59 -2.05 -17.65
N THR A 450 -14.00 -1.23 -16.68
CA THR A 450 -14.87 -0.07 -16.93
C THR A 450 -14.22 1.00 -17.82
N ARG A 451 -12.88 0.98 -17.94
CA ARG A 451 -12.08 1.92 -18.74
C ARG A 451 -12.03 1.56 -20.23
N PHE A 452 -12.77 0.57 -20.71
CA PHE A 452 -12.87 0.22 -22.14
C PHE A 452 -14.20 0.69 -22.74
N PRO A 453 -14.36 1.99 -23.08
CA PRO A 453 -15.62 2.50 -23.62
C PRO A 453 -16.00 1.75 -24.91
N GLY A 454 -17.26 1.32 -25.02
CA GLY A 454 -17.77 0.52 -26.14
C GLY A 454 -17.28 -0.93 -26.22
N ARG A 455 -16.39 -1.36 -25.32
CA ARG A 455 -15.85 -2.74 -25.28
C ARG A 455 -15.84 -3.37 -23.89
N ARG A 456 -16.59 -2.80 -22.94
CA ARG A 456 -16.63 -3.25 -21.53
C ARG A 456 -16.99 -4.72 -21.39
N TRP A 457 -18.00 -5.19 -22.12
CA TRP A 457 -18.39 -6.60 -22.10
C TRP A 457 -17.28 -7.52 -22.61
N ARG A 458 -16.58 -7.14 -23.69
CA ARG A 458 -15.44 -7.92 -24.18
C ARG A 458 -14.29 -7.94 -23.18
N ALA A 459 -13.99 -6.79 -22.56
CA ALA A 459 -12.99 -6.67 -21.51
C ALA A 459 -13.34 -7.55 -20.29
N LEU A 460 -14.59 -7.52 -19.83
CA LEU A 460 -15.08 -8.35 -18.73
C LEU A 460 -14.98 -9.83 -19.08
N ARG A 461 -15.46 -10.22 -20.27
CA ARG A 461 -15.40 -11.60 -20.76
C ARG A 461 -13.98 -12.11 -20.83
N ASP A 462 -13.06 -11.34 -21.44
CA ASP A 462 -11.67 -11.76 -21.59
C ASP A 462 -11.02 -11.94 -20.20
N ALA A 463 -11.27 -11.01 -19.25
CA ALA A 463 -10.83 -11.15 -17.85
C ALA A 463 -11.42 -12.40 -17.16
N ALA A 464 -12.73 -12.62 -17.29
CA ALA A 464 -13.43 -13.75 -16.70
C ALA A 464 -12.93 -15.09 -17.26
N ILE A 465 -12.68 -15.19 -18.57
CA ILE A 465 -12.12 -16.40 -19.19
C ILE A 465 -10.76 -16.74 -18.58
N GLY A 466 -9.85 -15.75 -18.51
CA GLY A 466 -8.53 -15.97 -17.94
C GLY A 466 -8.56 -16.37 -16.47
N GLY A 467 -9.41 -15.71 -15.67
CA GLY A 467 -9.63 -16.08 -14.28
C GLY A 467 -10.22 -17.48 -14.13
N ALA A 468 -11.26 -17.82 -14.91
CA ALA A 468 -11.91 -19.13 -14.86
C ALA A 468 -10.94 -20.27 -15.19
N ILE A 469 -10.06 -20.12 -16.19
CA ILE A 469 -9.07 -21.14 -16.54
C ILE A 469 -8.18 -21.48 -15.35
N VAL A 470 -7.59 -20.48 -14.69
CA VAL A 470 -6.71 -20.70 -13.53
C VAL A 470 -7.49 -21.20 -12.31
N ALA A 471 -8.69 -20.67 -12.07
CA ALA A 471 -9.54 -21.11 -10.97
C ALA A 471 -9.93 -22.59 -11.11
N VAL A 472 -10.24 -23.05 -12.33
CA VAL A 472 -10.54 -24.46 -12.61
C VAL A 472 -9.32 -25.34 -12.35
N ILE A 473 -8.10 -24.90 -12.74
CA ILE A 473 -6.86 -25.64 -12.45
C ILE A 473 -6.66 -25.83 -10.94
N PHE A 474 -6.80 -24.75 -10.15
CA PHE A 474 -6.71 -24.85 -8.68
C PHE A 474 -7.84 -25.71 -8.09
N ALA A 475 -9.07 -25.56 -8.57
CA ALA A 475 -10.21 -26.35 -8.10
C ALA A 475 -10.01 -27.85 -8.37
N ILE A 476 -9.52 -28.22 -9.55
CA ILE A 476 -9.15 -29.62 -9.87
C ILE A 476 -8.02 -30.08 -8.95
N GLY A 477 -6.96 -29.28 -8.77
CA GLY A 477 -5.86 -29.62 -7.86
C GLY A 477 -6.33 -29.86 -6.43
N PHE A 478 -7.21 -29.00 -5.91
CA PHE A 478 -7.80 -29.14 -4.58
C PHE A 478 -8.77 -30.32 -4.48
N ALA A 479 -9.52 -30.63 -5.54
CA ALA A 479 -10.39 -31.81 -5.57
C ALA A 479 -9.56 -33.09 -5.54
N VAL A 480 -8.49 -33.17 -6.34
CA VAL A 480 -7.55 -34.32 -6.36
C VAL A 480 -6.85 -34.48 -5.00
N ALA A 481 -6.49 -33.38 -4.34
CA ALA A 481 -5.91 -33.40 -3.00
C ALA A 481 -6.94 -33.64 -1.87
N GLY A 482 -8.24 -33.72 -2.18
CA GLY A 482 -9.29 -33.89 -1.19
C GLY A 482 -9.44 -32.73 -0.21
N ILE A 483 -9.15 -31.50 -0.65
CA ILE A 483 -9.21 -30.27 0.19
C ILE A 483 -10.11 -29.19 -0.37
N LEU A 484 -10.80 -29.40 -1.51
CA LEU A 484 -11.61 -28.35 -2.15
C LEU A 484 -12.72 -27.82 -1.22
N SER A 485 -13.44 -28.71 -0.52
CA SER A 485 -14.49 -28.31 0.42
C SER A 485 -13.91 -27.57 1.63
N ASP A 486 -12.78 -28.04 2.16
CA ASP A 486 -12.10 -27.40 3.28
C ASP A 486 -11.56 -26.03 2.90
N PHE A 487 -10.95 -25.90 1.71
CA PHE A 487 -10.51 -24.62 1.16
C PHE A 487 -11.66 -23.61 1.11
N VAL A 488 -12.81 -24.01 0.54
CA VAL A 488 -13.98 -23.13 0.44
C VAL A 488 -14.52 -22.76 1.83
N ARG A 489 -14.70 -23.73 2.72
CA ARG A 489 -15.15 -23.48 4.09
C ARG A 489 -14.20 -22.53 4.80
N VAL A 490 -12.92 -22.88 4.90
CA VAL A 490 -11.93 -22.12 5.66
C VAL A 490 -11.76 -20.72 5.13
N THR A 491 -11.56 -20.57 3.81
CA THR A 491 -11.31 -19.27 3.19
C THR A 491 -12.50 -18.32 3.36
N PHE A 492 -13.72 -18.78 3.04
CA PHE A 492 -14.88 -17.89 2.95
C PHE A 492 -15.71 -17.79 4.23
N THR A 493 -15.54 -18.72 5.18
CA THR A 493 -16.34 -18.73 6.43
C THR A 493 -15.49 -18.61 7.69
N GLU A 494 -14.21 -19.00 7.66
CA GLU A 494 -13.37 -18.97 8.85
C GLU A 494 -12.43 -17.76 8.80
N VAL A 495 -11.54 -17.72 7.80
CA VAL A 495 -10.57 -16.63 7.63
C VAL A 495 -11.26 -15.28 7.43
N ALA A 496 -12.34 -15.24 6.64
CA ALA A 496 -13.13 -14.03 6.44
C ALA A 496 -13.71 -13.43 7.74
N THR A 497 -13.83 -14.23 8.81
CA THR A 497 -14.36 -13.78 10.11
C THR A 497 -13.26 -13.31 11.08
N LEU A 498 -11.98 -13.41 10.69
CA LEU A 498 -10.85 -13.00 11.53
C LEU A 498 -10.60 -11.49 11.52
N GLY A 499 -11.21 -10.74 10.60
CA GLY A 499 -11.02 -9.28 10.50
C GLY A 499 -11.17 -8.54 11.84
N PRO A 500 -12.24 -8.77 12.62
CA PRO A 500 -12.41 -8.17 13.94
C PRO A 500 -11.31 -8.48 14.96
N ALA A 501 -10.68 -9.66 14.91
CA ALA A 501 -9.66 -10.08 15.88
C ALA A 501 -8.36 -9.27 15.76
N TYR A 502 -8.11 -8.70 14.58
CA TYR A 502 -6.93 -7.87 14.28
C TYR A 502 -7.24 -6.40 14.05
N ALA A 503 -8.51 -5.98 14.15
CA ALA A 503 -8.88 -4.60 13.93
C ALA A 503 -8.19 -3.70 14.96
N LEU A 504 -7.40 -2.75 14.45
CA LEU A 504 -6.77 -1.69 15.24
C LEU A 504 -7.67 -0.44 15.32
N SER A 505 -7.18 0.61 15.98
CA SER A 505 -7.89 1.89 16.11
C SER A 505 -8.28 2.49 14.75
N LEU A 506 -9.28 3.38 14.74
CA LEU A 506 -9.80 3.99 13.51
C LEU A 506 -8.72 4.71 12.68
N PHE A 507 -7.85 5.44 13.37
CA PHE A 507 -6.77 6.21 12.80
C PHE A 507 -5.86 6.69 13.92
N ASP A 508 -4.60 6.29 13.87
CA ASP A 508 -3.54 6.86 14.68
C ASP A 508 -2.77 7.81 13.77
N PRO A 509 -2.96 9.14 13.93
CA PRO A 509 -2.17 10.07 13.16
C PRO A 509 -0.69 9.79 13.45
N PRO A 510 0.18 9.75 12.43
CA PRO A 510 1.61 9.77 12.66
C PRO A 510 1.96 10.84 13.70
N ALA A 511 2.86 10.55 14.64
CA ALA A 511 3.22 11.45 15.73
C ALA A 511 3.51 12.90 15.26
N GLY A 512 4.07 13.04 14.05
CA GLY A 512 4.26 14.33 13.40
C GLY A 512 2.96 15.11 13.15
N LEU A 513 1.92 14.46 12.63
CA LEU A 513 0.60 15.08 12.42
C LEU A 513 -0.13 15.36 13.73
N GLU A 514 0.09 14.58 14.79
CA GLU A 514 -0.46 14.89 16.12
C GLU A 514 0.18 16.14 16.73
N ALA A 515 1.49 16.29 16.58
CA ALA A 515 2.26 17.37 17.19
C ALA A 515 2.00 18.74 16.51
N SER A 516 1.65 18.77 15.22
CA SER A 516 1.47 20.03 14.49
C SER A 516 0.00 20.40 14.29
N ARG A 517 -0.44 21.47 14.95
CA ARG A 517 -1.74 22.10 14.71
C ARG A 517 -1.63 23.36 13.82
N VAL A 518 -0.44 23.69 13.33
CA VAL A 518 -0.13 24.99 12.70
C VAL A 518 0.55 24.81 11.32
N VAL A 519 0.28 25.76 10.42
CA VAL A 519 0.97 25.94 9.14
C VAL A 519 2.06 27.00 9.38
N PRO A 520 3.36 26.76 9.09
CA PRO A 520 3.87 25.91 8.00
C PRO A 520 4.38 24.51 8.39
N GLU A 521 4.35 24.12 9.67
CA GLU A 521 4.93 22.86 10.16
C GLU A 521 4.35 21.64 9.43
N LEU A 522 3.07 21.70 9.03
CA LEU A 522 2.42 20.71 8.17
C LEU A 522 3.19 20.37 6.88
N LEU A 523 3.92 21.32 6.30
CA LEU A 523 4.72 21.10 5.08
C LEU A 523 5.91 20.18 5.32
N ALA A 524 6.48 20.17 6.53
CA ALA A 524 7.59 19.27 6.87
C ALA A 524 7.14 17.80 6.89
N TYR A 525 5.87 17.53 7.24
CA TYR A 525 5.34 16.17 7.27
C TYR A 525 5.04 15.59 5.89
N PHE A 526 4.92 16.42 4.84
CA PHE A 526 4.85 15.93 3.46
C PHE A 526 6.13 15.18 3.02
N VAL A 527 7.24 15.40 3.71
CA VAL A 527 8.54 14.76 3.41
C VAL A 527 8.99 13.78 4.50
N GLU A 528 8.16 13.58 5.52
CA GLU A 528 8.38 12.58 6.55
C GLU A 528 7.94 11.19 6.06
N GLN A 529 8.78 10.18 6.28
CA GLN A 529 8.59 8.84 5.75
C GLN A 529 7.36 8.11 6.32
N THR A 530 6.95 8.46 7.54
CA THR A 530 5.76 7.92 8.21
C THR A 530 4.47 8.56 7.69
N SER A 531 4.50 9.86 7.39
CA SER A 531 3.30 10.65 7.09
C SER A 531 2.96 10.74 5.60
N TYR A 532 3.96 10.73 4.71
CA TYR A 532 3.73 11.03 3.28
C TYR A 532 2.81 10.02 2.57
N LEU A 533 2.79 8.75 3.00
CA LEU A 533 1.95 7.71 2.41
C LEU A 533 0.46 7.99 2.60
N TYR A 534 0.07 8.50 3.78
CA TYR A 534 -1.31 8.92 4.06
C TYR A 534 -1.74 10.08 3.15
N LEU A 535 -0.85 11.07 2.99
CA LEU A 535 -1.10 12.24 2.14
C LEU A 535 -1.20 11.85 0.67
N ILE A 536 -0.38 10.90 0.21
CA ILE A 536 -0.47 10.36 -1.15
C ILE A 536 -1.75 9.56 -1.35
N TRP A 537 -2.18 8.77 -0.36
CA TRP A 537 -3.45 8.04 -0.44
C TRP A 537 -4.62 9.02 -0.59
N VAL A 538 -4.66 10.08 0.23
CA VAL A 538 -5.65 11.15 0.12
C VAL A 538 -5.57 11.82 -1.26
N ALA A 539 -4.37 12.16 -1.74
CA ALA A 539 -4.21 12.78 -3.06
C ALA A 539 -4.67 11.86 -4.19
N ALA A 540 -4.39 10.55 -4.11
CA ALA A 540 -4.84 9.54 -5.06
C ALA A 540 -6.36 9.41 -5.07
N LEU A 541 -7.00 9.43 -3.90
CA LEU A 541 -8.45 9.43 -3.76
C LEU A 541 -9.09 10.68 -4.37
N ILE A 542 -8.60 11.87 -4.03
CA ILE A 542 -9.11 13.13 -4.58
C ILE A 542 -8.93 13.16 -6.10
N PHE A 543 -7.78 12.73 -6.61
CA PHE A 543 -7.53 12.58 -8.04
C PHE A 543 -8.53 11.60 -8.68
N LEU A 544 -8.75 10.44 -8.08
CA LEU A 544 -9.67 9.42 -8.57
C LEU A 544 -11.10 9.95 -8.64
N VAL A 545 -11.58 10.60 -7.57
CA VAL A 545 -12.91 11.24 -7.52
C VAL A 545 -13.07 12.24 -8.66
N VAL A 546 -12.13 13.18 -8.78
CA VAL A 546 -12.19 14.23 -9.80
C VAL A 546 -12.12 13.64 -11.20
N ALA A 547 -11.24 12.67 -11.44
CA ALA A 547 -11.10 12.03 -12.74
C ALA A 547 -12.37 11.26 -13.16
N LEU A 548 -13.13 10.71 -12.20
CA LEU A 548 -14.35 9.96 -12.44
C LEU A 548 -15.60 10.84 -12.56
N THR A 549 -15.67 11.97 -11.86
CA THR A 549 -16.82 12.88 -11.92
C THR A 549 -16.72 13.90 -13.04
N MET A 550 -15.52 14.15 -13.59
CA MET A 550 -15.33 15.11 -14.66
C MET A 550 -15.47 14.54 -16.08
N ARG A 551 -16.26 15.24 -16.92
CA ARG A 551 -16.36 14.95 -18.35
C ARG A 551 -15.23 15.61 -19.13
N MET A 552 -14.09 14.93 -19.25
CA MET A 552 -12.96 15.42 -20.05
C MET A 552 -13.10 15.05 -21.54
N ARG A 553 -13.16 16.08 -22.39
CA ARG A 553 -13.01 15.96 -23.86
C ARG A 553 -11.53 15.89 -24.21
N ILE A 554 -10.98 14.68 -24.31
CA ILE A 554 -9.57 14.43 -24.62
C ILE A 554 -9.46 13.34 -25.70
N SER A 555 -8.41 13.43 -26.53
CA SER A 555 -8.07 12.41 -27.52
C SER A 555 -7.91 11.02 -26.88
N GLU A 556 -8.22 9.97 -27.60
CA GLU A 556 -8.16 8.58 -27.11
C GLU A 556 -6.79 8.21 -26.50
N ARG A 557 -5.68 8.60 -27.13
CA ARG A 557 -4.33 8.33 -26.63
C ARG A 557 -4.05 8.99 -25.28
N ARG A 558 -4.49 10.25 -25.10
CA ARG A 558 -4.38 10.96 -23.81
C ARG A 558 -5.31 10.34 -22.76
N ARG A 559 -6.51 9.94 -23.18
CA ARG A 559 -7.44 9.23 -22.31
C ARG A 559 -6.84 7.92 -21.81
N ALA A 560 -6.15 7.17 -22.66
CA ALA A 560 -5.52 5.91 -22.26
C ALA A 560 -4.44 6.13 -21.18
N ARG A 561 -3.61 7.19 -21.31
CA ARG A 561 -2.61 7.57 -20.29
C ARG A 561 -3.22 8.07 -18.99
N LEU A 562 -4.33 8.80 -19.08
CA LEU A 562 -5.06 9.23 -17.90
C LEU A 562 -5.72 8.02 -17.21
N ASP A 563 -6.38 7.15 -17.99
CA ASP A 563 -7.03 5.96 -17.46
C ASP A 563 -6.03 5.02 -16.77
N THR A 564 -4.78 4.94 -17.22
CA THR A 564 -3.73 4.21 -16.49
C THR A 564 -3.43 4.83 -15.12
N LEU A 565 -3.33 6.16 -15.02
CA LEU A 565 -3.18 6.82 -13.71
C LEU A 565 -4.40 6.60 -12.82
N VAL A 566 -5.59 6.62 -13.41
CA VAL A 566 -6.87 6.40 -12.70
C VAL A 566 -6.95 4.98 -12.16
N VAL A 567 -6.54 3.95 -12.92
CA VAL A 567 -6.48 2.56 -12.44
C VAL A 567 -5.42 2.39 -11.36
N LEU A 568 -4.26 3.04 -11.50
CA LEU A 568 -3.19 3.01 -10.51
C LEU A 568 -3.63 3.67 -9.19
N ALA A 569 -4.29 4.82 -9.26
CA ALA A 569 -4.88 5.49 -8.11
C ALA A 569 -5.99 4.64 -7.47
N ALA A 570 -6.81 3.96 -8.27
CA ALA A 570 -7.81 3.02 -7.75
C ALA A 570 -7.18 1.87 -6.97
N PHE A 571 -6.07 1.29 -7.46
CA PHE A 571 -5.33 0.28 -6.71
C PHE A 571 -4.83 0.82 -5.36
N VAL A 572 -4.23 2.02 -5.35
CA VAL A 572 -3.77 2.68 -4.11
C VAL A 572 -4.92 2.88 -3.13
N VAL A 573 -6.08 3.36 -3.61
CA VAL A 573 -7.26 3.58 -2.78
C VAL A 573 -7.81 2.26 -2.22
N VAL A 574 -7.96 1.23 -3.07
CA VAL A 574 -8.46 -0.11 -2.66
C VAL A 574 -7.54 -0.77 -1.64
N CYS A 575 -6.22 -0.74 -1.84
CA CYS A 575 -5.27 -1.24 -0.85
C CYS A 575 -5.29 -0.45 0.48
N GLY A 576 -5.88 0.75 0.51
CA GLY A 576 -6.14 1.47 1.76
C GLY A 576 -7.15 0.79 2.68
N ILE A 577 -7.95 -0.17 2.18
CA ILE A 577 -8.85 -0.98 3.01
C ILE A 577 -8.06 -1.80 4.03
N ALA A 578 -6.85 -2.25 3.68
CA ALA A 578 -5.96 -2.97 4.59
C ALA A 578 -5.57 -2.16 5.85
N TYR A 579 -5.70 -0.83 5.79
CA TYR A 579 -5.51 0.01 6.95
C TYR A 579 -6.57 -0.29 8.02
N ALA A 580 -7.81 -0.57 7.63
CA ALA A 580 -8.90 -0.83 8.56
C ALA A 580 -8.67 -2.08 9.43
N GLU A 581 -7.94 -3.06 8.91
CA GLU A 581 -7.60 -4.28 9.62
C GLU A 581 -6.37 -4.02 10.50
N ARG A 582 -5.17 -3.91 9.93
CA ARG A 582 -3.89 -3.91 10.68
C ARG A 582 -3.02 -2.66 10.45
N HIS A 583 -3.63 -1.53 10.09
CA HIS A 583 -2.91 -0.30 9.66
C HIS A 583 -1.89 -0.56 8.53
N HIS A 584 -2.10 -1.60 7.72
CA HIS A 584 -1.16 -1.98 6.68
C HIS A 584 -1.23 -1.02 5.49
N LEU A 585 -0.11 -0.35 5.19
CA LEU A 585 0.02 0.55 4.05
C LEU A 585 0.50 -0.20 2.80
N TYR A 586 -0.23 -1.22 2.38
CA TYR A 586 0.16 -2.11 1.28
C TYR A 586 0.36 -1.38 -0.07
N PHE A 587 -0.34 -0.27 -0.29
CA PHE A 587 -0.18 0.55 -1.48
C PHE A 587 1.22 1.20 -1.61
N LYS A 588 2.06 1.18 -0.56
CA LYS A 588 3.43 1.73 -0.58
C LYS A 588 4.29 1.19 -1.72
N THR A 589 4.04 -0.04 -2.18
CA THR A 589 4.76 -0.70 -3.28
C THR A 589 4.42 -0.09 -4.65
N VAL A 590 3.24 0.52 -4.80
CA VAL A 590 2.73 1.06 -6.07
C VAL A 590 2.82 2.59 -6.15
N VAL A 591 2.85 3.27 -5.00
CA VAL A 591 3.02 4.73 -4.91
C VAL A 591 4.17 5.28 -5.76
N PRO A 592 5.37 4.67 -5.78
CA PRO A 592 6.47 5.13 -6.64
C PRO A 592 6.11 5.19 -8.12
N ALA A 593 5.42 4.17 -8.65
CA ALA A 593 4.95 4.17 -10.03
C ALA A 593 3.90 5.26 -10.28
N LEU A 594 3.03 5.53 -9.29
CA LEU A 594 2.01 6.58 -9.37
C LEU A 594 2.64 7.97 -9.44
N LEU A 595 3.61 8.25 -8.57
CA LEU A 595 4.30 9.54 -8.55
C LEU A 595 5.08 9.78 -9.85
N ILE A 596 5.86 8.80 -10.32
CA ILE A 596 6.63 8.94 -11.56
C ILE A 596 5.70 9.07 -12.78
N ALA A 597 4.62 8.29 -12.85
CA ALA A 597 3.67 8.42 -13.94
C ALA A 597 2.94 9.77 -13.92
N THR A 598 2.69 10.34 -12.74
CA THR A 598 2.14 11.68 -12.57
C THR A 598 3.12 12.74 -13.07
N VAL A 599 4.38 12.69 -12.63
CA VAL A 599 5.47 13.58 -13.09
C VAL A 599 5.59 13.54 -14.61
N VAL A 600 5.74 12.35 -15.20
CA VAL A 600 5.86 12.18 -16.65
C VAL A 600 4.65 12.76 -17.37
N THR A 601 3.44 12.52 -16.85
CA THR A 601 2.21 13.04 -17.47
C THR A 601 2.13 14.57 -17.41
N MET A 602 2.51 15.17 -16.28
CA MET A 602 2.51 16.62 -16.07
C MET A 602 3.59 17.33 -16.90
N LEU A 603 4.80 16.79 -16.98
CA LEU A 603 5.89 17.35 -17.77
C LEU A 603 5.58 17.36 -19.28
N HIS A 604 4.77 16.41 -19.74
CA HIS A 604 4.28 16.34 -21.13
C HIS A 604 2.95 17.09 -21.35
N ALA A 605 2.41 17.78 -20.33
CA ALA A 605 1.19 18.57 -20.49
C ALA A 605 1.44 19.80 -21.38
N ARG A 606 0.42 20.22 -22.14
CA ARG A 606 0.53 21.42 -22.99
C ARG A 606 0.48 22.74 -22.20
N LEU A 607 -0.08 22.71 -20.99
CA LEU A 607 -0.28 23.91 -20.19
C LEU A 607 1.00 24.19 -19.37
N PRO A 608 1.64 25.37 -19.51
CA PRO A 608 2.87 25.71 -18.80
C PRO A 608 2.75 25.57 -17.28
N ALA A 609 1.63 25.99 -16.69
CA ALA A 609 1.38 25.85 -15.25
C ALA A 609 1.38 24.39 -14.77
N VAL A 610 0.84 23.47 -15.59
CA VAL A 610 0.85 22.03 -15.26
C VAL A 610 2.26 21.47 -15.40
N ARG A 611 3.04 21.91 -16.39
CA ARG A 611 4.46 21.52 -16.52
C ARG A 611 5.30 22.02 -15.34
N LEU A 612 5.08 23.26 -14.89
CA LEU A 612 5.73 23.81 -13.70
C LEU A 612 5.37 22.98 -12.46
N GLY A 613 4.08 22.64 -12.30
CA GLY A 613 3.65 21.69 -11.27
C GLY A 613 4.35 20.33 -11.39
N GLY A 614 4.56 19.84 -12.61
CA GLY A 614 5.30 18.60 -12.86
C GLY A 614 6.74 18.65 -12.36
N TRP A 615 7.44 19.79 -12.53
CA TRP A 615 8.77 20.00 -11.96
C TRP A 615 8.76 20.09 -10.44
N ALA A 616 7.76 20.77 -9.85
CA ALA A 616 7.60 20.82 -8.40
C ALA A 616 7.37 19.42 -7.81
N VAL A 617 6.52 18.60 -8.43
CA VAL A 617 6.31 17.21 -8.01
C VAL A 617 7.58 16.37 -8.22
N ALA A 618 8.32 16.58 -9.31
CA ALA A 618 9.59 15.88 -9.53
C ALA A 618 10.62 16.22 -8.44
N LEU A 619 10.71 17.48 -8.02
CA LEU A 619 11.56 17.90 -6.91
C LEU A 619 11.11 17.27 -5.59
N LEU A 620 9.80 17.26 -5.31
CA LEU A 620 9.26 16.58 -4.13
C LEU A 620 9.60 15.09 -4.14
N VAL A 621 9.46 14.41 -5.28
CA VAL A 621 9.84 13.01 -5.45
C VAL A 621 11.33 12.80 -5.18
N LEU A 622 12.20 13.69 -5.65
CA LEU A 622 13.63 13.62 -5.38
C LEU A 622 13.95 13.78 -3.88
N ILE A 623 13.24 14.69 -3.20
CA ILE A 623 13.37 14.88 -1.74
C ILE A 623 12.91 13.62 -1.00
N LEU A 624 11.75 13.06 -1.38
CA LEU A 624 11.22 11.82 -0.81
C LEU A 624 12.13 10.62 -1.03
N ALA A 625 12.80 10.56 -2.19
CA ALA A 625 13.72 9.48 -2.53
C ALA A 625 14.99 9.47 -1.67
N ARG A 626 15.35 10.57 -0.99
CA ARG A 626 16.53 10.69 -0.11
C ARG A 626 17.76 9.91 -0.64
N PRO A 627 18.19 10.12 -1.90
CA PRO A 627 19.14 9.23 -2.57
C PRO A 627 20.48 9.14 -1.82
N THR A 628 20.91 10.22 -1.17
CA THR A 628 22.11 10.23 -0.33
C THR A 628 21.99 9.30 0.86
N VAL A 629 20.84 9.27 1.55
CA VAL A 629 20.60 8.35 2.68
C VAL A 629 20.63 6.90 2.18
N HIS A 630 19.97 6.63 1.05
CA HIS A 630 19.99 5.31 0.43
C HIS A 630 21.41 4.85 0.06
N LEU A 631 22.22 5.73 -0.53
CA LEU A 631 23.62 5.44 -0.85
C LEU A 631 24.46 5.22 0.40
N SER A 632 24.25 5.99 1.48
CA SER A 632 24.92 5.79 2.76
C SER A 632 24.56 4.45 3.40
N ILE A 633 23.27 4.09 3.43
CA ILE A 633 22.80 2.79 3.93
C ILE A 633 23.38 1.67 3.08
N THR A 634 23.27 1.75 1.75
CA THR A 634 23.84 0.74 0.84
C THR A 634 25.34 0.60 1.05
N THR A 635 26.06 1.71 1.25
CA THR A 635 27.49 1.70 1.54
C THR A 635 27.77 1.01 2.88
N MET A 636 27.03 1.35 3.94
CA MET A 636 27.13 0.70 5.25
C MET A 636 26.91 -0.81 5.12
N LEU A 637 25.79 -1.24 4.50
CA LEU A 637 25.47 -2.64 4.24
C LEU A 637 26.60 -3.37 3.46
N ARG A 638 27.25 -2.69 2.52
CA ARG A 638 28.35 -3.25 1.73
C ARG A 638 29.65 -3.41 2.51
N HIS A 639 29.85 -2.63 3.58
CA HIS A 639 31.02 -2.71 4.46
C HIS A 639 30.77 -3.59 5.69
N SER A 640 29.51 -3.88 6.02
CA SER A 640 29.14 -4.78 7.10
C SER A 640 29.75 -6.16 6.90
N ARG A 641 30.40 -6.66 7.97
CA ARG A 641 31.11 -7.94 7.95
C ARG A 641 30.46 -9.04 8.78
N GLY A 642 29.13 -9.08 8.80
CA GLY A 642 28.32 -10.01 9.58
C GLY A 642 26.99 -9.34 9.94
N PRO A 643 26.29 -9.86 10.96
CA PRO A 643 25.13 -9.20 11.52
C PRO A 643 25.43 -7.75 11.88
N ILE A 644 24.58 -6.82 11.43
CA ILE A 644 24.72 -5.40 11.71
C ILE A 644 24.23 -5.09 13.12
N ASP A 645 23.19 -5.81 13.52
CA ASP A 645 22.68 -5.80 14.88
C ASP A 645 23.48 -6.80 15.71
N PRO A 646 24.25 -6.36 16.72
CA PRO A 646 25.03 -7.28 17.54
C PRO A 646 24.15 -8.18 18.43
N THR A 647 22.85 -7.90 18.52
CA THR A 647 21.89 -8.68 19.31
C THR A 647 21.24 -9.81 18.53
N VAL A 648 21.59 -10.02 17.24
CA VAL A 648 21.10 -11.18 16.49
C VAL A 648 22.19 -12.25 16.36
N HIS A 649 21.80 -13.51 16.52
CA HIS A 649 22.72 -14.65 16.54
C HIS A 649 22.16 -15.82 15.72
N GLU A 650 23.06 -16.58 15.12
CA GLU A 650 22.70 -17.89 14.56
C GLU A 650 22.63 -18.94 15.67
N ILE A 651 21.65 -19.83 15.57
CA ILE A 651 21.52 -20.99 16.47
C ILE A 651 22.02 -22.23 15.74
N VAL A 652 23.23 -22.69 16.09
CA VAL A 652 23.90 -23.80 15.40
C VAL A 652 23.59 -25.18 15.98
N ASP A 653 23.21 -25.22 17.26
CA ASP A 653 22.97 -26.45 18.01
C ASP A 653 21.66 -27.15 17.61
N ILE A 654 20.73 -26.41 17.00
CA ILE A 654 19.47 -26.94 16.47
C ILE A 654 19.59 -27.01 14.94
N VAL A 655 19.64 -28.22 14.40
CA VAL A 655 19.88 -28.46 12.97
C VAL A 655 18.95 -27.65 12.07
N ARG A 656 17.66 -27.63 12.37
CA ARG A 656 16.65 -26.90 11.58
C ARG A 656 16.73 -25.38 11.73
N ALA A 657 17.38 -24.84 12.75
CA ALA A 657 17.56 -23.39 12.94
C ALA A 657 18.74 -22.81 12.14
N ARG A 658 19.64 -23.67 11.63
CA ARG A 658 20.89 -23.26 10.97
C ARG A 658 20.68 -22.37 9.75
N GLY A 659 21.62 -21.45 9.55
CA GLY A 659 21.64 -20.46 8.47
C GLY A 659 20.61 -19.35 8.64
N ALA A 660 20.07 -19.12 9.85
CA ALA A 660 19.15 -18.02 10.12
C ALA A 660 19.58 -17.25 11.37
N LEU A 661 19.37 -15.93 11.35
CA LEU A 661 19.68 -15.03 12.46
C LEU A 661 18.41 -14.76 13.28
N PHE A 662 18.51 -14.97 14.59
CA PHE A 662 17.43 -14.73 15.55
C PHE A 662 17.79 -13.59 16.49
N PRO A 663 16.84 -12.72 16.88
CA PRO A 663 17.02 -11.80 18.01
C PRO A 663 17.47 -12.55 19.27
N ALA A 664 18.30 -11.92 20.11
CA ALA A 664 18.84 -12.55 21.31
C ALA A 664 17.74 -13.08 22.25
N ARG A 665 16.61 -12.37 22.36
CA ARG A 665 15.44 -12.81 23.12
C ARG A 665 14.89 -14.13 22.58
N ASP A 666 14.71 -14.21 21.27
CA ASP A 666 14.18 -15.39 20.57
C ASP A 666 15.17 -16.56 20.65
N ALA A 667 16.47 -16.29 20.52
CA ALA A 667 17.52 -17.29 20.67
C ALA A 667 17.59 -17.86 22.09
N ALA A 668 17.49 -17.01 23.13
CA ALA A 668 17.46 -17.45 24.53
C ALA A 668 16.22 -18.31 24.83
N MET A 669 15.07 -17.92 24.27
CA MET A 669 13.84 -18.69 24.38
C MET A 669 13.94 -20.04 23.68
N ILE A 670 14.46 -20.10 22.44
CA ILE A 670 14.69 -21.35 21.71
C ILE A 670 15.66 -22.25 22.50
N ALA A 671 16.72 -21.70 23.10
CA ALA A 671 17.65 -22.44 23.93
C ALA A 671 16.97 -23.04 25.17
N SER A 672 16.08 -22.28 25.83
CA SER A 672 15.26 -22.77 26.94
C SER A 672 14.32 -23.91 26.51
N VAL A 673 13.64 -23.78 25.36
CA VAL A 673 12.82 -24.85 24.77
C VAL A 673 13.66 -26.09 24.45
N ASN A 674 14.89 -25.92 23.94
CA ASN A 674 15.82 -27.01 23.63
C ASN A 674 16.31 -27.76 24.86
N ARG A 675 16.29 -27.16 26.05
CA ARG A 675 16.54 -27.87 27.31
C ARG A 675 15.35 -28.72 27.74
N TYR A 676 14.13 -28.26 27.47
CA TYR A 676 12.91 -28.95 27.91
C TYR A 676 12.47 -30.06 26.95
N VAL A 677 12.30 -29.75 25.66
CA VAL A 677 11.63 -30.61 24.67
C VAL A 677 12.31 -31.97 24.50
N PRO A 678 13.64 -32.08 24.32
CA PRO A 678 14.30 -33.37 24.16
C PRO A 678 14.20 -34.28 25.40
N LEU A 679 14.05 -33.70 26.60
CA LEU A 679 13.97 -34.44 27.87
C LEU A 679 12.56 -34.89 28.23
N HIS A 680 11.55 -34.10 27.86
CA HIS A 680 10.17 -34.28 28.36
C HIS A 680 9.13 -34.58 27.27
N VAL A 681 9.46 -34.33 25.99
CA VAL A 681 8.58 -34.60 24.84
C VAL A 681 9.24 -35.66 23.95
N PRO A 682 8.90 -36.95 24.13
CA PRO A 682 9.56 -38.05 23.43
C PRO A 682 9.36 -37.98 21.90
N PRO A 683 10.18 -38.68 21.11
CA PRO A 683 9.98 -38.77 19.67
C PRO A 683 8.55 -39.23 19.31
N GLY A 684 7.91 -38.55 18.36
CA GLY A 684 6.51 -38.81 17.98
C GLY A 684 5.47 -38.15 18.88
N ALA A 685 5.84 -37.68 20.08
CA ALA A 685 5.02 -36.79 20.88
C ALA A 685 5.18 -35.33 20.45
N THR A 686 4.27 -34.47 20.93
CA THR A 686 4.30 -33.03 20.71
C THR A 686 3.88 -32.24 21.96
N PHE A 687 3.90 -30.92 21.85
CA PHE A 687 3.38 -29.99 22.84
C PHE A 687 2.32 -29.08 22.19
N PHE A 688 1.46 -28.48 22.99
CA PHE A 688 0.53 -27.45 22.55
C PHE A 688 1.13 -26.06 22.79
N ASP A 689 1.08 -25.17 21.81
CA ASP A 689 1.59 -23.80 21.93
C ASP A 689 0.45 -22.79 22.12
N PHE A 690 0.41 -22.18 23.31
CA PHE A 690 -0.52 -21.11 23.66
C PHE A 690 0.15 -19.73 23.72
N THR A 691 1.30 -19.56 23.05
CA THR A 691 2.15 -18.37 23.07
C THR A 691 2.43 -17.75 21.70
N ASN A 692 1.76 -18.25 20.64
CA ASN A 692 1.92 -17.78 19.25
C ASN A 692 3.35 -17.93 18.71
N ARG A 693 4.05 -19.01 19.07
CA ARG A 693 5.42 -19.34 18.68
C ARG A 693 5.47 -20.60 17.82
N GLY A 694 4.55 -20.71 16.87
CA GLY A 694 4.36 -21.92 16.06
C GLY A 694 5.62 -22.40 15.32
N LEU A 695 6.59 -21.52 15.02
CA LEU A 695 7.85 -21.91 14.37
C LEU A 695 8.63 -22.96 15.19
N LEU A 696 8.40 -23.05 16.50
CA LEU A 696 8.98 -24.08 17.36
C LEU A 696 8.62 -25.51 16.90
N TYR A 697 7.44 -25.73 16.31
CA TYR A 697 7.07 -27.03 15.75
C TYR A 697 8.05 -27.46 14.66
N PHE A 698 8.33 -26.57 13.70
CA PHE A 698 9.34 -26.82 12.68
C PHE A 698 10.73 -26.99 13.31
N LEU A 699 11.18 -26.07 14.17
CA LEU A 699 12.54 -26.10 14.71
C LEU A 699 12.87 -27.39 15.49
N PHE A 700 11.90 -27.92 16.22
CA PHE A 700 12.07 -29.12 17.04
C PHE A 700 11.53 -30.40 16.38
N ASP A 701 11.11 -30.35 15.12
CA ASP A 701 10.51 -31.47 14.40
C ASP A 701 9.36 -32.10 15.19
N ARG A 702 8.38 -31.26 15.52
CA ARG A 702 7.19 -31.60 16.30
C ARG A 702 5.94 -31.30 15.48
N ASP A 703 4.94 -32.13 15.69
CA ASP A 703 3.62 -32.02 15.08
C ASP A 703 2.89 -30.78 15.60
N CYS A 704 2.31 -29.95 14.73
CA CYS A 704 1.38 -28.91 15.16
C CYS A 704 0.02 -29.54 15.49
N PRO A 705 -0.37 -29.70 16.78
CA PRO A 705 -1.51 -30.55 17.15
C PRO A 705 -2.88 -29.96 16.79
N ILE A 706 -2.91 -28.71 16.33
CA ILE A 706 -4.13 -27.99 15.96
C ILE A 706 -3.94 -27.31 14.61
N ARG A 707 -5.04 -27.07 13.91
CA ARG A 707 -4.97 -26.47 12.57
C ARG A 707 -4.79 -24.95 12.58
N GLN A 708 -4.96 -24.30 13.73
CA GLN A 708 -4.81 -22.86 13.88
C GLN A 708 -3.48 -22.53 14.56
N ILE A 709 -2.53 -21.96 13.81
CA ILE A 709 -1.14 -21.77 14.29
C ILE A 709 -1.03 -20.71 15.40
N GLU A 710 -2.01 -19.82 15.53
CA GLU A 710 -2.03 -18.74 16.51
C GLU A 710 -3.39 -18.58 17.18
N VAL A 711 -3.37 -18.12 18.43
CA VAL A 711 -4.53 -17.95 19.33
C VAL A 711 -5.61 -17.07 18.71
N ALA A 712 -5.21 -16.02 18.01
CA ALA A 712 -6.13 -15.10 17.35
C ALA A 712 -6.94 -15.74 16.20
N PHE A 713 -6.60 -16.96 15.76
CA PHE A 713 -7.39 -17.72 14.77
C PHE A 713 -8.50 -18.59 15.37
N TYR A 714 -8.56 -18.73 16.70
CA TYR A 714 -9.56 -19.56 17.37
C TYR A 714 -10.27 -18.87 18.54
N GLU A 715 -10.47 -17.56 18.46
CA GLU A 715 -11.10 -16.77 19.52
C GLU A 715 -12.59 -17.07 19.72
N SER A 716 -13.31 -17.47 18.67
CA SER A 716 -14.74 -17.79 18.83
C SER A 716 -14.91 -19.07 19.63
N GLU A 717 -15.97 -19.14 20.44
CA GLU A 717 -16.25 -20.27 21.33
C GLU A 717 -16.22 -21.63 20.58
N ASN A 718 -16.83 -21.70 19.40
CA ASN A 718 -16.83 -22.92 18.60
C ASN A 718 -15.42 -23.36 18.20
N ARG A 719 -14.50 -22.42 17.94
CA ARG A 719 -13.11 -22.71 17.59
C ARG A 719 -12.29 -23.12 18.81
N GLN A 720 -12.51 -22.48 19.94
CA GLN A 720 -11.88 -22.90 21.20
C GLN A 720 -12.29 -24.33 21.56
N ARG A 721 -13.57 -24.67 21.39
CA ARG A 721 -14.07 -26.04 21.60
C ARG A 721 -13.44 -27.03 20.61
N GLU A 722 -13.26 -26.63 19.35
CA GLU A 722 -12.54 -27.44 18.36
C GLU A 722 -11.08 -27.70 18.78
N VAL A 723 -10.37 -26.66 19.23
CA VAL A 723 -9.00 -26.76 19.74
C VAL A 723 -8.92 -27.69 20.95
N ILE A 724 -9.82 -27.53 21.93
CA ILE A 724 -9.91 -28.40 23.11
C ILE A 724 -10.14 -29.85 22.69
N ALA A 725 -11.11 -30.11 21.80
CA ALA A 725 -11.42 -31.45 21.35
C ALA A 725 -10.21 -32.11 20.66
N ARG A 726 -9.44 -31.35 19.85
CA ARG A 726 -8.19 -31.86 19.26
C ARG A 726 -7.14 -32.17 20.32
N ILE A 727 -7.01 -31.32 21.36
CA ILE A 727 -6.07 -31.58 22.46
C ILE A 727 -6.46 -32.85 23.24
N GLU A 728 -7.75 -33.03 23.52
CA GLU A 728 -8.29 -34.19 24.22
C GLU A 728 -8.04 -35.48 23.44
N GLN A 729 -8.36 -35.48 22.14
CA GLN A 729 -8.29 -36.64 21.26
C GLN A 729 -6.86 -37.03 20.89
N ASN A 730 -5.89 -36.13 21.01
CA ASN A 730 -4.50 -36.40 20.68
C ASN A 730 -3.69 -36.80 21.94
N PRO A 731 -3.44 -38.10 22.19
CA PRO A 731 -2.67 -38.55 23.35
C PRO A 731 -1.18 -38.19 23.26
N ASN A 732 -0.69 -37.81 22.07
CA ASN A 732 0.70 -37.46 21.84
C ASN A 732 1.05 -36.06 22.34
N ILE A 733 0.08 -35.24 22.72
CA ILE A 733 0.34 -33.95 23.39
C ILE A 733 0.71 -34.22 24.84
N ARG A 734 2.00 -34.03 25.17
CA ARG A 734 2.56 -34.32 26.51
C ARG A 734 2.77 -33.07 27.36
N ALA A 735 2.90 -31.90 26.71
CA ALA A 735 3.11 -30.63 27.37
C ALA A 735 2.33 -29.50 26.69
N ALA A 736 2.23 -28.36 27.36
CA ALA A 736 1.71 -27.11 26.82
C ALA A 736 2.68 -25.96 27.13
N LEU A 737 3.10 -25.22 26.11
CA LEU A 737 3.83 -23.96 26.24
C LEU A 737 2.81 -22.85 26.50
N VAL A 738 2.96 -22.16 27.63
CA VAL A 738 2.00 -21.14 28.11
C VAL A 738 2.73 -19.83 28.44
N PRO A 739 2.02 -18.68 28.42
CA PRO A 739 2.63 -17.43 28.86
C PRO A 739 3.00 -17.48 30.36
N PRO A 740 4.02 -16.72 30.80
CA PRO A 740 4.46 -16.72 32.20
C PRO A 740 3.40 -16.15 33.15
N SER A 741 2.49 -15.32 32.65
CA SER A 741 1.29 -14.88 33.38
C SER A 741 0.08 -14.78 32.45
N ALA A 742 -1.13 -14.88 33.01
CA ALA A 742 -2.37 -14.72 32.25
C ALA A 742 -2.53 -13.31 31.64
N ASP A 743 -1.90 -12.31 32.25
CA ASP A 743 -1.93 -10.91 31.81
C ASP A 743 -0.77 -10.54 30.88
N SER A 744 0.09 -11.50 30.51
CA SER A 744 1.19 -11.25 29.59
C SER A 744 0.64 -10.79 28.24
N PRO A 745 0.94 -9.55 27.80
CA PRO A 745 0.45 -9.07 26.52
C PRO A 745 1.09 -9.88 25.39
N ASP A 746 0.30 -10.19 24.38
CA ASP A 746 0.75 -10.92 23.19
C ASP A 746 0.35 -10.13 21.92
N VAL A 747 -0.23 -10.79 20.91
CA VAL A 747 -0.69 -10.18 19.66
C VAL A 747 -1.59 -8.96 19.95
N ASP A 748 -1.24 -7.83 19.34
CA ASP A 748 -1.88 -6.52 19.49
C ASP A 748 -2.04 -6.02 20.94
N GLY A 749 -1.19 -6.50 21.87
CA GLY A 749 -1.25 -6.12 23.28
C GLY A 749 -2.38 -6.78 24.08
N VAL A 750 -3.08 -7.76 23.51
CA VAL A 750 -4.16 -8.49 24.20
C VAL A 750 -3.65 -9.85 24.66
N PRO A 751 -3.77 -10.22 25.95
CA PRO A 751 -3.30 -11.52 26.44
C PRO A 751 -4.05 -12.71 25.84
N ASN A 752 -3.35 -13.81 25.56
CA ASN A 752 -3.97 -15.03 25.01
C ASN A 752 -5.04 -15.64 25.91
N ALA A 753 -4.91 -15.51 27.24
CA ALA A 753 -5.93 -15.97 28.18
C ALA A 753 -7.26 -15.19 28.04
N VAL A 754 -7.20 -13.93 27.59
CA VAL A 754 -8.37 -13.12 27.24
C VAL A 754 -8.89 -13.49 25.86
N ARG A 755 -7.98 -13.80 24.91
CA ARG A 755 -8.36 -14.19 23.54
C ARG A 755 -9.07 -15.54 23.46
N ALA A 756 -8.58 -16.52 24.22
CA ALA A 756 -9.09 -17.89 24.22
C ALA A 756 -9.31 -18.42 25.65
N PRO A 757 -10.28 -17.86 26.40
CA PRO A 757 -10.49 -18.18 27.82
C PRO A 757 -10.87 -19.64 28.08
N LEU A 758 -11.58 -20.31 27.18
CA LEU A 758 -11.94 -21.72 27.35
C LEU A 758 -10.73 -22.62 27.20
N VAL A 759 -9.85 -22.33 26.24
CA VAL A 759 -8.59 -23.07 26.06
C VAL A 759 -7.69 -22.85 27.27
N TRP A 760 -7.56 -21.61 27.74
CA TRP A 760 -6.79 -21.31 28.95
C TRP A 760 -7.29 -22.07 30.19
N GLN A 761 -8.61 -22.03 30.45
CA GLN A 761 -9.21 -22.79 31.55
C GLN A 761 -9.02 -24.30 31.41
N TYR A 762 -9.08 -24.82 30.18
CA TYR A 762 -8.81 -26.23 29.90
C TYR A 762 -7.36 -26.58 30.26
N LEU A 763 -6.38 -25.78 29.81
CA LEU A 763 -4.98 -26.01 30.14
C LEU A 763 -4.74 -25.98 31.66
N GLN A 764 -5.38 -25.05 32.39
CA GLN A 764 -5.25 -24.97 33.85
C GLN A 764 -5.78 -26.22 34.58
N ARG A 765 -6.78 -26.91 34.03
CA ARG A 765 -7.38 -28.10 34.64
C ARG A 765 -6.64 -29.39 34.28
N HIS A 766 -6.08 -29.45 33.08
CA HIS A 766 -5.56 -30.69 32.49
C HIS A 766 -4.04 -30.73 32.35
N PHE A 767 -3.35 -29.62 32.65
CA PHE A 767 -1.90 -29.52 32.66
C PHE A 767 -1.43 -28.87 33.96
N THR A 768 -0.25 -29.25 34.43
CA THR A 768 0.35 -28.74 35.67
C THR A 768 1.73 -28.13 35.41
N PRO A 769 2.14 -27.05 36.10
CA PRO A 769 3.45 -26.45 35.92
C PRO A 769 4.58 -27.47 36.06
N ASP A 770 5.50 -27.50 35.09
CA ASP A 770 6.58 -28.49 35.02
C ASP A 770 7.96 -27.85 34.83
N PHE A 771 8.05 -26.78 34.03
CA PHE A 771 9.31 -26.09 33.77
C PHE A 771 9.08 -24.60 33.55
N GLN A 772 9.96 -23.76 34.10
CA GLN A 772 9.98 -22.33 33.87
C GLN A 772 11.42 -21.83 33.82
N GLU A 773 11.75 -21.13 32.74
CA GLU A 773 13.03 -20.44 32.60
C GLU A 773 12.86 -19.20 31.70
N GLY A 774 13.00 -18.02 32.31
CA GLY A 774 12.72 -16.75 31.62
C GLY A 774 11.26 -16.66 31.16
N ASP A 775 11.05 -16.31 29.90
CA ASP A 775 9.75 -16.17 29.23
C ASP A 775 9.19 -17.52 28.68
N VAL A 776 9.78 -18.66 29.06
CA VAL A 776 9.35 -20.00 28.64
C VAL A 776 8.77 -20.73 29.84
N VAL A 777 7.49 -21.09 29.74
CA VAL A 777 6.78 -21.88 30.76
C VAL A 777 6.12 -23.07 30.10
N PHE A 778 6.53 -24.28 30.50
CA PHE A 778 5.87 -25.51 30.11
C PHE A 778 5.06 -26.09 31.26
N TRP A 779 3.83 -26.47 30.93
CA TRP A 779 2.99 -27.31 31.78
C TRP A 779 2.95 -28.72 31.21
N ARG A 780 2.99 -29.75 32.06
CA ARG A 780 2.89 -31.16 31.69
C ARG A 780 1.45 -31.63 31.78
N ARG A 781 1.00 -32.43 30.82
CA ARG A 781 -0.34 -33.03 30.84
C ARG A 781 -0.50 -33.93 32.06
N VAL A 782 -1.60 -33.78 32.78
CA VAL A 782 -1.93 -34.68 33.90
C VAL A 782 -2.32 -36.03 33.30
N GLU A 783 -1.56 -37.07 33.60
CA GLU A 783 -1.96 -38.43 33.26
C GLU A 783 -3.12 -38.82 34.18
N PHE A 784 -4.30 -39.07 33.61
CA PHE A 784 -5.40 -39.65 34.38
C PHE A 784 -4.97 -41.05 34.84
N PRO A 785 -5.20 -41.43 36.11
CA PRO A 785 -5.09 -42.84 36.50
C PRO A 785 -5.97 -43.65 35.54
N GLN A 786 -5.37 -44.60 34.81
CA GLN A 786 -6.10 -45.51 33.93
C GLN A 786 -7.09 -46.37 34.70
#